data_AF-A0A8J5MK58-F1
#
_entry.id   AF-A0A8J5MK58-F1
#
_cell.length_a   1.000
_cell.length_b   1.000
_cell.length_c   1.000
_cell.angle_alpha   90.00
_cell.angle_beta   90.00
_cell.angle_gamma   90.00
#
_symmetry.space_group_name_H-M   'P 1'
#
loop_
_entity.id
_entity.type
_entity.pdbx_description
1 polymer ?
#
loop_
_entity_poly.entity_id
_entity_poly.type
_entity_poly.pdbx_seq_one_letter_code
_entity_poly.pdbx_strand_id
1 'polypeptide(L)'
;MQWLNENDDVSLEYLNGAFQRDKKDEFPVSSESSLFSNSVVDVFTQLTQCFGVVSKLECPDPEIWKRFMKRFAKTIVKVLLAYADISKKEFPNYVGDEKKACILMNNIQQLRVQLEKMYEKMGGGNLEEDVATILNELQGTLNTVLDELAHKFAKSLEGRIAVKVKEMGDKLAAVKGTGQVQPSQRNEVAIEADDVLVPLMDLLEVSLTLYAQSCEKTVLKRLLKELWKIVMTTMEKTVVLPPMTDKAMMLKNLTDNAKNLAANAKIEDMSRLFKNQLAGGKDVKNAVSNIMDISKDFERNLTPKQCAVLEVALDTIKQYFHAGGNGLKKNFLDKSTELKSLNYALSLYTQTTDTLIKTFCTTQTNQEPEIFYKSRVGLHYMTPPFSHQVPANDSKFPGKAKKKKKEEYVPVDEEEDEEEPEAEDDNDDPIKPIQTRKKLSLSDKRVLEVVVRVWSIHKTYGEIICTSAKLTPHSVATPTESFVVTAYVLTVPSPAGSTEEGTVGEISIQVDLYTHPGTGEQRINVKVVAANDLRWPTTAGGMFRPFVEVNLIGPHLADKKRKFATKSKSNSWSPKYNESVQFLIGSEESPKSFELHICVKDYCFARDDRLVGVAVLQLRDIVDQGSCATWLSLGKRCHMDETGWTVLRILSQRTNDEVAKEFVKLKSEVRGEPPITQ
;
A
#
# COMPACT_ATOMS: atom_id res chain seq x y z
N MET A 1 43.77 7.80 31.02
CA MET A 1 43.01 6.81 30.22
C MET A 1 42.38 5.72 31.08
N GLN A 2 43.13 5.04 31.96
CA GLN A 2 42.57 4.02 32.86
C GLN A 2 41.39 4.54 33.70
N TRP A 3 41.53 5.71 34.33
CA TRP A 3 40.44 6.34 35.09
C TRP A 3 39.15 6.53 34.27
N LEU A 4 39.23 6.88 32.98
CA LEU A 4 38.04 7.00 32.11
C LEU A 4 37.37 5.65 31.84
N ASN A 5 38.12 4.55 31.82
CA ASN A 5 37.54 3.21 31.67
C ASN A 5 36.79 2.80 32.93
N GLU A 6 37.37 3.02 34.11
CA GLU A 6 36.71 2.76 35.39
C GLU A 6 35.48 3.66 35.57
N ASN A 7 35.57 4.91 35.10
CA ASN A 7 34.46 5.86 35.11
C ASN A 7 33.25 5.38 34.28
N ASP A 8 33.45 4.65 33.17
CA ASP A 8 32.33 4.12 32.38
C ASP A 8 31.40 3.24 33.22
N ASP A 9 31.99 2.36 34.03
CA ASP A 9 31.23 1.40 34.83
C ASP A 9 30.55 2.09 36.02
N VAL A 10 31.23 3.06 36.64
CA VAL A 10 30.65 3.91 37.70
C VAL A 10 29.49 4.75 37.16
N SER A 11 29.64 5.36 35.98
CA SER A 11 28.57 6.13 35.34
C SER A 11 27.34 5.26 35.02
N LEU A 12 27.55 4.01 34.59
CA LEU A 12 26.45 3.07 34.32
C LEU A 12 25.75 2.60 35.60
N GLU A 13 26.48 2.32 36.66
CA GLU A 13 25.88 1.97 37.96
C GLU A 13 25.08 3.15 38.52
N TYR A 14 25.64 4.37 38.43
CA TYR A 14 24.95 5.59 38.85
C TYR A 14 23.66 5.82 38.04
N LEU A 15 23.71 5.67 36.72
CA LEU A 15 22.56 5.73 35.83
C LEU A 15 21.45 4.76 36.28
N ASN A 16 21.81 3.50 36.49
CA ASN A 16 20.85 2.49 36.93
C ASN A 16 20.23 2.87 38.27
N GLY A 17 21.05 3.33 39.23
CA GLY A 17 20.57 3.82 40.51
C GLY A 17 19.61 5.01 40.38
N ALA A 18 19.95 6.00 39.54
CA ALA A 18 19.13 7.18 39.30
C ALA A 18 17.77 6.81 38.66
N PHE A 19 17.79 5.96 37.63
CA PHE A 19 16.56 5.51 36.99
C PHE A 19 15.68 4.69 37.94
N GLN A 20 16.26 3.77 38.73
CA GLN A 20 15.47 2.96 39.67
C GLN A 20 14.88 3.79 40.82
N ARG A 21 15.57 4.83 41.28
CA ARG A 21 15.00 5.79 42.26
C ARG A 21 13.82 6.54 41.65
N ASP A 22 14.01 7.10 40.46
CA ASP A 22 12.96 7.85 39.76
C ASP A 22 11.74 6.97 39.44
N LYS A 23 11.98 5.71 39.06
CA LYS A 23 10.94 4.69 38.88
C LYS A 23 10.18 4.42 40.18
N LYS A 24 10.88 4.32 41.32
CA LYS A 24 10.26 4.09 42.64
C LYS A 24 9.41 5.28 43.07
N ASP A 25 9.84 6.49 42.73
CA ASP A 25 9.15 7.74 43.04
C ASP A 25 8.03 8.06 42.03
N GLU A 26 7.79 7.16 41.07
CA GLU A 26 6.79 7.26 40.00
C GLU A 26 7.02 8.37 38.97
N PHE A 27 8.28 8.69 38.68
CA PHE A 27 8.72 9.70 37.70
C PHE A 27 8.14 11.09 37.98
N PRO A 28 8.40 11.70 39.15
CA PRO A 28 7.96 13.05 39.44
C PRO A 28 8.64 14.05 38.48
N VAL A 29 7.87 15.01 37.98
CA VAL A 29 8.40 16.13 37.20
C VAL A 29 9.39 16.94 38.04
N SER A 30 10.50 17.35 37.42
CA SER A 30 11.61 17.98 38.15
C SER A 30 11.30 19.37 38.71
N SER A 31 10.42 20.13 38.07
CA SER A 31 9.94 21.43 38.55
C SER A 31 8.57 21.73 37.96
N GLU A 32 7.88 22.74 38.50
CA GLU A 32 6.60 23.23 37.93
C GLU A 32 6.72 23.72 36.48
N SER A 33 7.93 24.09 36.05
CA SER A 33 8.27 24.53 34.70
C SER A 33 8.93 23.45 33.82
N SER A 34 9.21 22.26 34.34
CA SER A 34 9.88 21.17 33.62
C SER A 34 8.93 20.00 33.37
N LEU A 35 8.99 19.43 32.17
CA LEU A 35 8.13 18.31 31.76
C LEU A 35 8.83 16.94 31.81
N PHE A 36 10.09 16.90 32.23
CA PHE A 36 10.90 15.69 32.41
C PHE A 36 11.12 15.39 33.90
N SER A 37 11.55 14.17 34.22
CA SER A 37 11.76 13.69 35.58
C SER A 37 13.21 13.77 36.06
N ASN A 38 13.41 13.54 37.36
CA ASN A 38 14.67 13.78 38.06
C ASN A 38 15.85 12.92 37.60
N SER A 39 15.60 11.70 37.07
CA SER A 39 16.69 10.84 36.60
C SER A 39 17.53 11.47 35.49
N VAL A 40 16.93 12.29 34.63
CA VAL A 40 17.67 12.99 33.56
C VAL A 40 18.63 14.02 34.14
N VAL A 41 18.17 14.78 35.14
CA VAL A 41 19.00 15.78 35.84
C VAL A 41 20.17 15.12 36.55
N ASP A 42 19.92 14.01 37.25
CA ASP A 42 20.95 13.24 37.95
C ASP A 42 22.04 12.74 36.99
N VAL A 43 21.64 12.15 35.86
CA VAL A 43 22.58 11.59 34.86
C VAL A 43 23.44 12.69 34.25
N PHE A 44 22.86 13.82 33.83
CA PHE A 44 23.64 14.91 33.24
C PHE A 44 24.48 15.67 34.26
N THR A 45 24.05 15.73 35.52
CA THR A 45 24.87 16.27 36.60
C THR A 45 26.12 15.42 36.78
N GLN A 46 25.98 14.09 36.80
CA GLN A 46 27.11 13.17 36.91
C GLN A 46 28.06 13.27 35.71
N LEU A 47 27.53 13.26 34.48
CA LEU A 47 28.34 13.41 33.26
C LEU A 47 29.06 14.77 33.21
N THR A 48 28.40 15.86 33.64
CA THR A 48 29.02 17.19 33.71
C THR A 48 30.13 17.24 34.75
N GLN A 49 29.97 16.57 35.90
CA GLN A 49 31.03 16.45 36.90
C GLN A 49 32.22 15.66 36.35
N CYS A 50 31.98 14.55 35.65
CA CYS A 50 33.03 13.77 34.99
C CYS A 50 33.81 14.61 33.99
N PHE A 51 33.09 15.38 33.16
CA PHE A 51 33.71 16.32 32.24
C PHE A 51 34.54 17.39 32.98
N GLY A 52 34.01 17.94 34.07
CA GLY A 52 34.72 18.91 34.91
C GLY A 52 36.04 18.39 35.47
N VAL A 53 36.12 17.10 35.83
CA VAL A 53 37.39 16.46 36.24
C VAL A 53 38.38 16.41 35.08
N VAL A 54 37.92 16.01 33.89
CA VAL A 54 38.78 15.95 32.69
C VAL A 54 39.28 17.35 32.31
N SER A 55 38.43 18.37 32.38
CA SER A 55 38.79 19.75 32.02
C SER A 55 39.76 20.41 32.99
N LYS A 56 39.72 20.06 34.27
CA LYS A 56 40.68 20.55 35.27
C LYS A 56 42.09 19.99 35.12
N LEU A 57 42.30 18.99 34.27
CA LEU A 57 43.64 18.46 33.98
C LEU A 57 44.49 19.42 33.12
N GLU A 58 43.88 20.45 32.52
CA GLU A 58 44.54 21.52 31.75
C GLU A 58 45.66 20.99 30.85
N CYS A 59 45.34 20.00 30.01
CA CYS A 59 46.35 19.31 29.22
C CYS A 59 46.96 20.25 28.18
N PRO A 60 48.29 20.51 28.20
CA PRO A 60 48.93 21.45 27.29
C PRO A 60 49.09 20.89 25.86
N ASP A 61 48.99 19.56 25.69
CA ASP A 61 49.11 18.90 24.39
C ASP A 61 47.72 18.70 23.74
N PRO A 62 47.46 19.37 22.60
CA PRO A 62 46.18 19.27 21.90
C PRO A 62 45.89 17.86 21.35
N GLU A 63 46.90 17.04 21.03
CA GLU A 63 46.67 15.67 20.55
C GLU A 63 46.17 14.74 21.67
N ILE A 64 46.71 14.90 22.87
CA ILE A 64 46.28 14.13 24.05
C ILE A 64 44.87 14.58 24.47
N TRP A 65 44.61 15.88 24.43
CA TRP A 65 43.28 16.43 24.69
C TRP A 65 42.20 15.85 23.76
N LYS A 66 42.49 15.76 22.45
CA LYS A 66 41.60 15.10 21.48
C LYS A 66 41.30 13.65 21.84
N ARG A 67 42.31 12.88 22.26
CA ARG A 67 42.13 11.48 22.71
C ARG A 67 41.22 11.39 23.94
N PHE A 68 41.31 12.34 24.88
CA PHE A 68 40.40 12.39 26.03
C PHE A 68 38.96 12.69 25.61
N MET A 69 38.74 13.70 24.76
CA MET A 69 37.40 14.03 24.26
C MET A 69 36.77 12.86 23.49
N LYS A 70 37.54 12.18 22.63
CA LYS A 70 37.07 11.00 21.89
C LYS A 70 36.69 9.84 22.82
N ARG A 71 37.45 9.61 23.89
CA ARG A 71 37.12 8.58 24.87
C ARG A 71 35.89 8.95 25.70
N PHE A 72 35.79 10.21 26.14
CA PHE A 72 34.67 10.72 26.92
C PHE A 72 33.36 10.72 26.12
N ALA A 73 33.40 11.04 24.83
CA ALA A 73 32.25 10.90 23.93
C ALA A 73 31.72 9.45 23.90
N LYS A 74 32.60 8.45 23.89
CA LYS A 74 32.17 7.04 23.99
C LYS A 74 31.51 6.71 25.33
N THR A 75 31.95 7.33 26.43
CA THR A 75 31.31 7.21 27.75
C THR A 75 29.88 7.77 27.70
N ILE A 76 29.71 8.99 27.14
CA ILE A 76 28.39 9.62 26.96
C ILE A 76 27.46 8.70 26.14
N VAL A 77 27.94 8.19 25.00
CA VAL A 77 27.19 7.24 24.17
C VAL A 77 26.73 6.04 24.97
N LYS A 78 27.65 5.39 25.70
CA LYS A 78 27.34 4.19 26.50
C LYS A 78 26.25 4.47 27.55
N VAL A 79 26.33 5.62 28.24
CA VAL A 79 25.39 6.00 29.30
C VAL A 79 24.02 6.40 28.73
N LEU A 80 23.97 7.27 27.73
CA LEU A 80 22.70 7.74 27.17
C LEU A 80 21.96 6.65 26.40
N LEU A 81 22.67 5.77 25.68
CA LEU A 81 22.05 4.60 25.06
C LEU A 81 21.51 3.63 26.11
N ALA A 82 22.24 3.39 27.20
CA ALA A 82 21.75 2.56 28.29
C ALA A 82 20.48 3.14 28.93
N TYR A 83 20.40 4.47 29.11
CA TYR A 83 19.17 5.12 29.58
C TYR A 83 18.02 4.86 28.59
N ALA A 84 18.26 5.11 27.30
CA ALA A 84 17.27 4.93 26.24
C ALA A 84 16.76 3.48 26.15
N ASP A 85 17.65 2.50 26.30
CA ASP A 85 17.31 1.07 26.30
C ASP A 85 16.48 0.67 27.51
N ILE A 86 16.82 1.18 28.71
CA ILE A 86 16.02 0.95 29.93
C ILE A 86 14.63 1.56 29.75
N SER A 87 14.53 2.81 29.30
CA SER A 87 13.26 3.47 29.00
C SER A 87 12.45 2.67 27.99
N LYS A 88 13.04 2.21 26.88
CA LYS A 88 12.37 1.42 25.84
C LYS A 88 11.86 0.07 26.34
N LYS A 89 12.57 -0.57 27.27
CA LYS A 89 12.18 -1.84 27.90
C LYS A 89 11.02 -1.66 28.87
N GLU A 90 11.05 -0.59 29.65
CA GLU A 90 10.06 -0.31 30.69
C GLU A 90 8.79 0.38 30.14
N PHE A 91 8.89 1.10 29.02
CA PHE A 91 7.80 1.89 28.44
C PHE A 91 6.47 1.16 28.32
N PRO A 92 6.39 -0.11 27.81
CA PRO A 92 5.12 -0.82 27.66
C PRO A 92 4.32 -0.96 28.96
N ASN A 93 4.99 -0.94 30.12
CA ASN A 93 4.33 -1.02 31.43
C ASN A 93 3.60 0.28 31.81
N TYR A 94 4.00 1.41 31.22
CA TYR A 94 3.48 2.75 31.52
C TYR A 94 2.57 3.31 30.44
N VAL A 95 2.39 2.61 29.32
CA VAL A 95 1.54 3.03 28.20
C VAL A 95 0.06 3.23 28.63
N GLY A 96 -0.39 2.53 29.67
CA GLY A 96 -1.74 2.72 30.24
C GLY A 96 -1.91 4.00 31.08
N ASP A 97 -0.80 4.59 31.55
CA ASP A 97 -0.79 5.86 32.27
C ASP A 97 -0.24 6.95 31.34
N GLU A 98 -1.16 7.68 30.70
CA GLU A 98 -0.83 8.66 29.66
C GLU A 98 0.17 9.73 30.14
N LYS A 99 0.10 10.15 31.41
CA LYS A 99 1.02 11.15 31.95
C LYS A 99 2.43 10.59 32.09
N LYS A 100 2.57 9.38 32.64
CA LYS A 100 3.88 8.73 32.79
C LYS A 100 4.52 8.43 31.43
N ALA A 101 3.72 8.02 30.44
CA ALA A 101 4.19 7.84 29.07
C ALA A 101 4.74 9.14 28.47
N CYS A 102 4.06 10.28 28.67
CA CYS A 102 4.52 11.59 28.24
C CYS A 102 5.86 11.98 28.90
N ILE A 103 5.97 11.81 30.22
CA ILE A 103 7.19 12.12 30.97
C ILE A 103 8.38 11.30 30.45
N LEU A 104 8.20 10.00 30.21
CA LEU A 104 9.28 9.15 29.67
C LEU A 104 9.73 9.58 28.27
N MET A 105 8.80 10.05 27.41
CA MET A 105 9.16 10.60 26.11
C MET A 105 9.88 11.95 26.24
N ASN A 106 9.43 12.82 27.16
CA ASN A 106 10.10 14.08 27.47
C ASN A 106 11.51 13.82 28.01
N ASN A 107 11.72 12.77 28.80
CA ASN A 107 13.05 12.42 29.28
C ASN A 107 14.01 12.12 28.13
N ILE A 108 13.59 11.33 27.13
CA ILE A 108 14.40 11.04 25.94
C ILE A 108 14.68 12.32 25.14
N GLN A 109 13.68 13.19 24.97
CA GLN A 109 13.88 14.47 24.31
C GLN A 109 14.88 15.35 25.10
N GLN A 110 14.79 15.36 26.42
CA GLN A 110 15.72 16.11 27.27
C GLN A 110 17.14 15.54 27.22
N LEU A 111 17.32 14.21 27.02
CA LEU A 111 18.64 13.64 26.73
C LEU A 111 19.26 14.28 25.49
N ARG A 112 18.46 14.51 24.44
CA ARG A 112 18.92 15.14 23.19
C ARG A 112 19.32 16.59 23.40
N VAL A 113 18.49 17.37 24.09
CA VAL A 113 18.77 18.79 24.37
C VAL A 113 20.02 18.95 25.24
N GLN A 114 20.17 18.14 26.28
CA GLN A 114 21.33 18.23 27.19
C GLN A 114 22.60 17.66 26.57
N LEU A 115 22.49 16.68 25.68
CA LEU A 115 23.62 16.18 24.88
C LEU A 115 24.21 17.28 23.98
N GLU A 116 23.36 18.12 23.40
CA GLU A 116 23.80 19.25 22.57
C GLU A 116 24.51 20.32 23.41
N LYS A 117 23.95 20.67 24.58
CA LYS A 117 24.64 21.56 25.54
C LYS A 117 25.98 20.99 26.01
N MET A 118 26.07 19.67 26.15
CA MET A 118 27.33 19.00 26.51
C MET A 118 28.34 19.04 25.36
N TYR A 119 27.89 18.87 24.11
CA TYR A 119 28.71 19.01 22.92
C TYR A 119 29.33 20.42 22.81
N GLU A 120 28.54 21.46 23.04
CA GLU A 120 29.03 22.85 23.09
C GLU A 120 30.10 23.04 24.19
N LYS A 121 29.85 22.52 25.40
CA LYS A 121 30.81 22.56 26.51
C LYS A 121 32.11 21.82 26.23
N MET A 122 32.07 20.74 25.45
CA MET A 122 33.25 19.96 25.06
C MET A 122 34.10 20.65 23.99
N GLY A 123 33.61 21.72 23.37
CA GLY A 123 34.34 22.49 22.37
C GLY A 123 33.53 22.83 21.13
N GLY A 124 32.30 22.32 20.98
CA GLY A 124 31.40 22.61 19.87
C GLY A 124 32.09 22.44 18.51
N GLY A 125 32.06 23.47 17.67
CA GLY A 125 32.71 23.47 16.35
C GLY A 125 34.24 23.33 16.35
N ASN A 126 34.90 23.42 17.52
CA ASN A 126 36.35 23.20 17.66
C ASN A 126 36.70 21.74 18.01
N LEU A 127 35.71 20.85 18.15
CA LEU A 127 35.92 19.42 18.35
C LEU A 127 36.45 18.76 17.07
N GLU A 128 37.14 17.63 17.24
CA GLU A 128 37.58 16.80 16.13
C GLU A 128 36.38 16.16 15.42
N GLU A 129 36.46 16.07 14.09
CA GLU A 129 35.38 15.56 13.24
C GLU A 129 34.89 14.17 13.68
N ASP A 130 35.80 13.27 14.04
CA ASP A 130 35.47 11.94 14.58
C ASP A 130 34.57 12.01 15.83
N VAL A 131 34.81 12.97 16.71
CA VAL A 131 34.06 13.12 17.97
C VAL A 131 32.69 13.71 17.72
N ALA A 132 32.63 14.71 16.84
CA ALA A 132 31.36 15.30 16.39
C ALA A 132 30.47 14.24 15.72
N THR A 133 31.04 13.40 14.85
CA THR A 133 30.31 12.29 14.21
C THR A 133 29.72 11.32 15.22
N ILE A 134 30.49 10.89 16.22
CA ILE A 134 30.02 9.96 17.27
C ILE A 134 28.81 10.55 18.02
N LEU A 135 28.86 11.84 18.38
CA LEU A 135 27.78 12.49 19.14
C LEU A 135 26.57 12.81 18.25
N ASN A 136 26.77 13.07 16.96
CA ASN A 136 25.70 13.23 15.99
C ASN A 136 24.97 11.91 15.69
N GLU A 137 25.71 10.80 15.58
CA GLU A 137 25.10 9.46 15.48
C GLU A 137 24.26 9.13 16.71
N LEU A 138 24.72 9.53 17.90
CA LEU A 138 23.94 9.39 19.13
C LEU A 138 22.67 10.24 19.12
N GLN A 139 22.73 11.49 18.65
CA GLN A 139 21.54 12.33 18.45
C GLN A 139 20.52 11.68 17.52
N GLY A 140 20.98 11.11 16.40
CA GLY A 140 20.14 10.37 15.47
C GLY A 140 19.51 9.13 16.12
N THR A 141 20.28 8.37 16.89
CA THR A 141 19.77 7.18 17.60
C THR A 141 18.71 7.54 18.64
N LEU A 142 18.95 8.55 19.47
CA LEU A 142 17.96 9.05 20.46
C LEU A 142 16.70 9.58 19.77
N ASN A 143 16.85 10.20 18.60
CA ASN A 143 15.73 10.64 17.77
C ASN A 143 14.86 9.46 17.33
N THR A 144 15.47 8.38 16.83
CA THR A 144 14.75 7.15 16.45
C THR A 144 14.07 6.49 17.64
N VAL A 145 14.72 6.44 18.82
CA VAL A 145 14.09 5.90 20.04
C VAL A 145 12.84 6.70 20.39
N LEU A 146 12.90 8.04 20.32
CA LEU A 146 11.73 8.88 20.58
C LEU A 146 10.57 8.60 19.60
N ASP A 147 10.87 8.41 18.31
CA ASP A 147 9.86 8.03 17.30
C ASP A 147 9.21 6.67 17.62
N GLU A 148 10.00 5.67 18.02
CA GLU A 148 9.47 4.37 18.42
C GLU A 148 8.58 4.43 19.67
N LEU A 149 8.95 5.24 20.67
CA LEU A 149 8.14 5.43 21.88
C LEU A 149 6.82 6.14 21.55
N ALA A 150 6.88 7.21 20.75
CA ALA A 150 5.69 7.93 20.29
C ALA A 150 4.75 7.00 19.50
N HIS A 151 5.30 6.17 18.61
CA HIS A 151 4.51 5.19 17.86
C HIS A 151 3.84 4.16 18.79
N LYS A 152 4.57 3.60 19.77
CA LYS A 152 4.01 2.65 20.74
C LYS A 152 2.88 3.27 21.57
N PHE A 153 3.03 4.52 21.99
CA PHE A 153 2.00 5.23 22.75
C PHE A 153 0.78 5.58 21.89
N ALA A 154 0.97 6.06 20.66
CA ALA A 154 -0.14 6.32 19.76
C ALA A 154 -0.93 5.04 19.46
N LYS A 155 -0.23 3.92 19.26
CA LYS A 155 -0.84 2.62 18.98
C LYS A 155 -1.71 2.09 20.13
N SER A 156 -1.41 2.41 21.39
CA SER A 156 -2.31 2.01 22.49
C SER A 156 -3.62 2.78 22.52
N LEU A 157 -3.66 3.96 21.90
CA LEU A 157 -4.85 4.79 21.78
C LEU A 157 -5.73 4.35 20.59
N GLU A 158 -5.18 3.59 19.64
CA GLU A 158 -5.88 3.08 18.44
C GLU A 158 -7.21 2.40 18.79
N GLY A 159 -7.25 1.55 19.81
CA GLY A 159 -8.48 0.86 20.23
C GLY A 159 -9.58 1.81 20.69
N ARG A 160 -9.23 2.86 21.45
CA ARG A 160 -10.18 3.89 21.91
C ARG A 160 -10.67 4.75 20.75
N ILE A 161 -9.75 5.16 19.87
CA ILE A 161 -10.07 5.92 18.66
C ILE A 161 -11.00 5.11 17.75
N ALA A 162 -10.73 3.82 17.54
CA ALA A 162 -11.57 2.94 16.71
C ALA A 162 -13.01 2.84 17.21
N VAL A 163 -13.23 2.75 18.53
CA VAL A 163 -14.57 2.78 19.11
C VAL A 163 -15.27 4.11 18.80
N LYS A 164 -14.59 5.24 18.97
CA LYS A 164 -15.17 6.56 18.70
C LYS A 164 -15.42 6.85 17.22
N VAL A 165 -14.53 6.39 16.35
CA VAL A 165 -14.71 6.44 14.90
C VAL A 165 -15.89 5.57 14.47
N LYS A 166 -16.11 4.42 15.11
CA LYS A 166 -17.30 3.59 14.85
C LYS A 166 -18.59 4.29 15.29
N GLU A 167 -18.63 4.88 16.49
CA GLU A 167 -19.77 5.69 16.96
C GLU A 167 -20.07 6.87 16.00
N MET A 168 -19.03 7.53 15.49
CA MET A 168 -19.13 8.56 14.45
C MET A 168 -19.74 8.00 13.15
N GLY A 169 -19.31 6.80 12.71
CA GLY A 169 -19.89 6.10 11.57
C GLY A 169 -21.37 5.75 11.75
N ASP A 170 -21.77 5.33 12.95
CA ASP A 170 -23.16 5.03 13.29
C ASP A 170 -24.05 6.29 13.23
N LYS A 171 -23.54 7.43 13.71
CA LYS A 171 -24.20 8.75 13.55
C LYS A 171 -24.31 9.15 12.08
N LEU A 172 -23.24 9.00 11.31
CA LEU A 172 -23.25 9.30 9.87
C LEU A 172 -24.29 8.46 9.13
N ALA A 173 -24.44 7.19 9.49
CA ALA A 173 -25.43 6.30 8.89
C ALA A 173 -26.89 6.72 9.17
N ALA A 174 -27.13 7.55 10.19
CA ALA A 174 -28.44 8.13 10.47
C ALA A 174 -28.76 9.36 9.60
N VAL A 175 -27.76 9.97 8.96
CA VAL A 175 -27.94 11.12 8.06
C VAL A 175 -28.73 10.71 6.81
N LYS A 176 -29.90 11.30 6.63
CA LYS A 176 -30.78 11.06 5.48
C LYS A 176 -30.64 12.16 4.43
N GLY A 177 -30.53 11.74 3.18
CA GLY A 177 -30.52 12.61 2.01
C GLY A 177 -30.09 11.84 0.77
N THR A 178 -30.94 11.80 -0.26
CA THR A 178 -30.74 10.99 -1.47
C THR A 178 -30.23 11.78 -2.68
N GLY A 179 -30.12 13.11 -2.56
CA GLY A 179 -29.70 14.02 -3.65
C GLY A 179 -28.32 14.64 -3.46
N GLN A 180 -27.78 15.21 -4.53
CA GLN A 180 -26.61 16.09 -4.46
C GLN A 180 -26.93 17.30 -3.57
N VAL A 181 -25.96 17.70 -2.73
CA VAL A 181 -26.10 18.82 -1.81
C VAL A 181 -26.26 20.12 -2.60
N GLN A 182 -27.40 20.80 -2.43
CA GLN A 182 -27.59 22.13 -3.01
C GLN A 182 -26.78 23.19 -2.24
N PRO A 183 -26.37 24.31 -2.87
CA PRO A 183 -25.63 25.37 -2.19
C PRO A 183 -26.33 25.92 -0.94
N SER A 184 -27.66 25.91 -0.93
CA SER A 184 -28.52 26.33 0.20
C SER A 184 -28.45 25.39 1.40
N GLN A 185 -28.04 24.13 1.22
CA GLN A 185 -27.96 23.11 2.28
C GLN A 185 -26.56 23.02 2.91
N ARG A 186 -25.61 23.88 2.51
CA ARG A 186 -24.25 23.87 3.08
C ARG A 186 -24.23 24.07 4.59
N ASN A 187 -25.09 24.94 5.12
CA ASN A 187 -25.18 25.18 6.55
C ASN A 187 -25.76 23.96 7.30
N GLU A 188 -26.73 23.25 6.70
CA GLU A 188 -27.27 22.01 7.28
C GLU A 188 -26.22 20.91 7.30
N VAL A 189 -25.44 20.77 6.22
CA VAL A 189 -24.33 19.80 6.14
C VAL A 189 -23.25 20.10 7.17
N ALA A 190 -22.95 21.38 7.43
CA ALA A 190 -22.00 21.75 8.49
C ALA A 190 -22.51 21.37 9.88
N ILE A 191 -23.77 21.63 10.19
CA ILE A 191 -24.39 21.25 11.48
C ILE A 191 -24.39 19.73 11.65
N GLU A 192 -24.71 18.98 10.59
CA GLU A 192 -24.67 17.52 10.61
C GLU A 192 -23.24 16.98 10.77
N ALA A 193 -22.24 17.63 10.16
CA ALA A 193 -20.84 17.27 10.35
C ALA A 193 -20.39 17.45 11.80
N ASP A 194 -20.78 18.56 12.44
CA ASP A 194 -20.48 18.81 13.84
C ASP A 194 -21.12 17.74 14.74
N ASP A 195 -22.39 17.37 14.53
CA ASP A 195 -23.05 16.31 15.32
C ASP A 195 -22.39 14.94 15.12
N VAL A 196 -22.04 14.59 13.89
CA VAL A 196 -21.35 13.34 13.56
C VAL A 196 -20.00 13.26 14.27
N LEU A 197 -19.26 14.38 14.34
CA LEU A 197 -17.91 14.45 14.90
C LEU A 197 -17.84 14.38 16.43
N VAL A 198 -18.92 14.72 17.16
CA VAL A 198 -18.92 14.80 18.63
C VAL A 198 -18.19 13.62 19.32
N PRO A 199 -18.46 12.33 19.01
CA PRO A 199 -17.84 11.21 19.71
C PRO A 199 -16.31 11.19 19.61
N LEU A 200 -15.77 11.62 18.47
CA LEU A 200 -14.34 11.69 18.22
C LEU A 200 -13.73 12.97 18.82
N MET A 201 -14.43 14.11 18.69
CA MET A 201 -13.95 15.39 19.20
C MET A 201 -13.89 15.43 20.72
N ASP A 202 -14.86 14.85 21.43
CA ASP A 202 -14.81 14.76 22.90
C ASP A 202 -13.56 14.00 23.38
N LEU A 203 -13.19 12.92 22.68
CA LEU A 203 -11.99 12.15 22.99
C LEU A 203 -10.72 12.95 22.66
N LEU A 204 -10.66 13.54 21.46
CA LEU A 204 -9.51 14.30 21.00
C LEU A 204 -9.29 15.55 21.84
N GLU A 205 -10.33 16.27 22.22
CA GLU A 205 -10.23 17.48 23.03
C GLU A 205 -9.58 17.19 24.38
N VAL A 206 -10.07 16.17 25.10
CA VAL A 206 -9.50 15.77 26.40
C VAL A 206 -8.05 15.29 26.24
N SER A 207 -7.78 14.44 25.25
CA SER A 207 -6.46 13.82 25.06
C SER A 207 -5.42 14.84 24.57
N LEU A 208 -5.76 15.65 23.56
CA LEU A 208 -4.84 16.63 22.98
C LEU A 208 -4.55 17.77 23.96
N THR A 209 -5.52 18.19 24.76
CA THR A 209 -5.29 19.20 25.81
C THR A 209 -4.33 18.67 26.87
N LEU A 210 -4.51 17.40 27.30
CA LEU A 210 -3.58 16.76 28.23
C LEU A 210 -2.16 16.69 27.64
N TYR A 211 -2.01 16.29 26.38
CA TYR A 211 -0.70 16.18 25.74
C TYR A 211 -0.06 17.53 25.50
N ALA A 212 -0.84 18.57 25.17
CA ALA A 212 -0.32 19.92 25.03
C ALA A 212 0.26 20.48 26.35
N GLN A 213 -0.31 20.07 27.49
CA GLN A 213 0.19 20.46 28.82
C GLN A 213 1.33 19.57 29.33
N SER A 214 1.37 18.31 28.90
CA SER A 214 2.27 17.30 29.48
C SER A 214 3.46 16.94 28.60
N CYS A 215 3.46 17.30 27.32
CA CYS A 215 4.53 16.99 26.36
C CYS A 215 5.32 18.24 25.98
N GLU A 216 6.63 18.09 25.81
CA GLU A 216 7.42 19.11 25.14
C GLU A 216 6.99 19.27 23.67
N LYS A 217 7.17 20.46 23.09
CA LYS A 217 6.73 20.81 21.73
C LYS A 217 7.17 19.78 20.67
N THR A 218 8.40 19.28 20.77
CA THR A 218 8.94 18.26 19.85
C THR A 218 8.27 16.89 20.03
N VAL A 219 7.99 16.50 21.27
CA VAL A 219 7.31 15.25 21.62
C VAL A 219 5.85 15.32 21.18
N LEU A 220 5.16 16.42 21.48
CA LEU A 220 3.78 16.67 21.07
C LEU A 220 3.63 16.55 19.55
N LYS A 221 4.50 17.21 18.77
CA LYS A 221 4.45 17.15 17.30
C LYS A 221 4.60 15.72 16.77
N ARG A 222 5.48 14.88 17.35
CA ARG A 222 5.63 13.47 16.94
C ARG A 222 4.39 12.67 17.27
N LEU A 223 3.87 12.83 18.48
CA LEU A 223 2.66 12.16 18.92
C LEU A 223 1.46 12.53 18.04
N LEU A 224 1.30 13.82 17.72
CA LEU A 224 0.23 14.30 16.84
C LEU A 224 0.31 13.69 15.43
N LYS A 225 1.51 13.51 14.87
CA LYS A 225 1.68 12.86 13.56
C LYS A 225 1.20 11.41 13.57
N GLU A 226 1.55 10.66 14.60
CA GLU A 226 1.10 9.26 14.76
C GLU A 226 -0.40 9.17 15.03
N LEU A 227 -0.95 10.05 15.88
CA LEU A 227 -2.39 10.12 16.14
C LEU A 227 -3.18 10.50 14.88
N TRP A 228 -2.69 11.47 14.10
CA TRP A 228 -3.29 11.84 12.81
C TRP A 228 -3.37 10.64 11.88
N LYS A 229 -2.26 9.91 11.73
CA LYS A 229 -2.19 8.71 10.92
C LYS A 229 -3.21 7.65 11.35
N ILE A 230 -3.32 7.40 12.67
CA ILE A 230 -4.27 6.45 13.23
C ILE A 230 -5.71 6.91 12.96
N VAL A 231 -6.06 8.17 13.23
CA VAL A 231 -7.41 8.70 13.01
C VAL A 231 -7.81 8.56 11.54
N MET A 232 -6.97 9.02 10.61
CA MET A 232 -7.26 8.94 9.17
C MET A 232 -7.40 7.48 8.72
N THR A 233 -6.45 6.61 9.06
CA THR A 233 -6.49 5.19 8.67
C THR A 233 -7.71 4.48 9.23
N THR A 234 -8.09 4.80 10.47
CA THR A 234 -9.24 4.19 11.15
C THR A 234 -10.56 4.67 10.55
N MET A 235 -10.68 5.96 10.23
CA MET A 235 -11.85 6.52 9.54
C MET A 235 -12.00 5.91 8.15
N GLU A 236 -10.91 5.79 7.40
CA GLU A 236 -10.90 5.15 6.10
C GLU A 236 -11.39 3.70 6.20
N LYS A 237 -10.81 2.88 7.08
CA LYS A 237 -11.14 1.45 7.19
C LYS A 237 -12.51 1.14 7.80
N THR A 238 -13.01 2.00 8.69
CA THR A 238 -14.21 1.71 9.50
C THR A 238 -15.46 2.39 8.97
N VAL A 239 -15.32 3.59 8.39
CA VAL A 239 -16.46 4.42 7.97
C VAL A 239 -16.52 4.54 6.46
N VAL A 240 -15.39 4.85 5.81
CA VAL A 240 -15.36 5.09 4.36
C VAL A 240 -15.32 3.78 3.58
N LEU A 241 -14.63 2.76 4.07
CA LEU A 241 -14.51 1.48 3.40
C LEU A 241 -15.51 0.48 4.00
N PRO A 242 -16.42 -0.09 3.18
CA PRO A 242 -17.30 -1.15 3.63
C PRO A 242 -16.50 -2.34 4.18
N PRO A 243 -17.01 -3.01 5.22
CA PRO A 243 -16.36 -4.19 5.76
C PRO A 243 -16.25 -5.25 4.66
N MET A 244 -15.04 -5.81 4.45
CA MET A 244 -14.84 -6.93 3.55
C MET A 244 -13.85 -7.90 4.17
N THR A 245 -14.37 -9.06 4.57
CA THR A 245 -13.60 -10.28 4.74
C THR A 245 -13.98 -11.22 3.60
N ASP A 246 -13.07 -12.07 3.11
CA ASP A 246 -13.35 -13.05 2.04
C ASP A 246 -14.62 -13.87 2.31
N LYS A 247 -14.86 -14.19 3.59
CA LYS A 247 -16.06 -14.89 4.07
C LYS A 247 -17.35 -14.10 3.86
N ALA A 248 -17.32 -12.77 4.01
CA ALA A 248 -18.49 -11.91 3.86
C ALA A 248 -18.95 -11.78 2.40
N MET A 249 -18.03 -11.72 1.44
CA MET A 249 -18.36 -11.74 0.01
C MET A 249 -18.95 -13.08 -0.42
N MET A 250 -18.38 -14.18 0.07
CA MET A 250 -18.90 -15.51 -0.17
C MET A 250 -20.34 -15.66 0.38
N LEU A 251 -20.60 -15.10 1.57
CA LEU A 251 -21.93 -15.11 2.19
C LEU A 251 -22.96 -14.25 1.41
N LYS A 252 -22.55 -13.08 0.91
CA LYS A 252 -23.41 -12.20 0.09
C LYS A 252 -23.77 -12.85 -1.24
N ASN A 253 -22.80 -13.43 -1.95
CA ASN A 253 -23.04 -14.18 -3.19
C ASN A 253 -23.95 -15.41 -2.99
N LEU A 254 -23.78 -16.17 -1.90
CA LEU A 254 -24.70 -17.27 -1.56
C LEU A 254 -26.11 -16.76 -1.27
N THR A 255 -26.24 -15.64 -0.56
CA THR A 255 -27.54 -15.07 -0.16
C THR A 255 -28.29 -14.51 -1.36
N ASP A 256 -27.61 -13.83 -2.29
CA ASP A 256 -28.22 -13.29 -3.51
C ASP A 256 -28.62 -14.40 -4.49
N ASN A 257 -27.84 -15.48 -4.59
CA ASN A 257 -28.24 -16.68 -5.33
C ASN A 257 -29.47 -17.35 -4.70
N ALA A 258 -29.55 -17.44 -3.37
CA ALA A 258 -30.71 -17.98 -2.66
C ALA A 258 -31.96 -17.10 -2.85
N LYS A 259 -31.82 -15.77 -2.83
CA LYS A 259 -32.92 -14.81 -3.10
C LYS A 259 -33.42 -14.93 -4.54
N ASN A 260 -32.53 -15.03 -5.53
CA ASN A 260 -32.91 -15.21 -6.94
C ASN A 260 -33.56 -16.57 -7.21
N LEU A 261 -33.10 -17.63 -6.53
CA LEU A 261 -33.71 -18.95 -6.62
C LEU A 261 -35.11 -18.98 -5.99
N ALA A 262 -35.30 -18.28 -4.86
CA ALA A 262 -36.61 -18.13 -4.22
C ALA A 262 -37.58 -17.27 -5.03
N ALA A 263 -37.09 -16.25 -5.75
CA ALA A 263 -37.91 -15.40 -6.61
C ALA A 263 -38.39 -16.11 -7.89
N ASN A 264 -37.63 -17.09 -8.39
CA ASN A 264 -37.95 -17.85 -9.60
C ASN A 264 -38.78 -19.13 -9.33
N ALA A 265 -38.94 -19.54 -8.08
CA ALA A 265 -39.81 -20.65 -7.71
C ALA A 265 -41.26 -20.15 -7.56
N LYS A 266 -42.17 -20.59 -8.43
CA LYS A 266 -43.62 -20.34 -8.30
C LYS A 266 -44.08 -20.73 -6.89
N ILE A 267 -44.56 -19.74 -6.15
CA ILE A 267 -44.83 -19.76 -4.71
C ILE A 267 -45.92 -20.77 -4.29
N GLU A 268 -46.65 -21.39 -5.23
CA GLU A 268 -47.80 -22.23 -4.90
C GLU A 268 -47.50 -23.70 -4.52
N ASP A 269 -46.42 -24.33 -5.02
CA ASP A 269 -46.20 -25.77 -4.78
C ASP A 269 -45.29 -26.12 -3.59
N MET A 270 -44.55 -25.15 -3.04
CA MET A 270 -43.71 -25.38 -1.85
C MET A 270 -44.44 -25.19 -0.52
N SER A 271 -45.61 -24.53 -0.53
CA SER A 271 -46.41 -24.32 0.69
C SER A 271 -47.02 -25.62 1.23
N ARG A 272 -47.15 -26.66 0.39
CA ARG A 272 -47.60 -28.01 0.78
C ARG A 272 -46.45 -28.95 1.14
N LEU A 273 -45.28 -28.80 0.51
CA LEU A 273 -44.08 -29.60 0.81
C LEU A 273 -43.39 -29.15 2.11
N PHE A 274 -43.34 -27.85 2.41
CA PHE A 274 -42.78 -27.35 3.67
C PHE A 274 -43.65 -27.64 4.90
N LYS A 275 -44.95 -27.88 4.72
CA LYS A 275 -45.87 -28.09 5.84
C LYS A 275 -45.86 -29.52 6.39
N ASN A 276 -45.36 -30.49 5.62
CA ASN A 276 -45.39 -31.90 6.00
C ASN A 276 -44.06 -32.45 6.54
N GLN A 277 -42.96 -31.67 6.53
CA GLN A 277 -41.64 -32.19 6.95
C GLN A 277 -40.83 -31.34 7.93
N LEU A 278 -41.37 -30.25 8.49
CA LEU A 278 -40.63 -29.38 9.43
C LEU A 278 -41.48 -28.93 10.61
N ALA A 279 -41.76 -29.86 11.52
CA ALA A 279 -42.07 -29.55 12.92
C ALA A 279 -40.75 -29.42 13.71
N GLY A 280 -40.02 -28.32 13.49
CA GLY A 280 -38.74 -28.02 14.13
C GLY A 280 -38.43 -26.53 14.01
N GLY A 281 -39.13 -25.73 14.82
CA GLY A 281 -39.18 -24.28 14.72
C GLY A 281 -38.09 -23.54 15.51
N LYS A 282 -37.88 -22.29 15.09
CA LYS A 282 -37.10 -21.17 15.68
C LYS A 282 -35.64 -20.97 15.25
N ASP A 283 -34.80 -22.00 15.16
CA ASP A 283 -33.35 -21.76 14.95
C ASP A 283 -32.98 -21.27 13.55
N VAL A 284 -33.67 -21.75 12.50
CA VAL A 284 -33.42 -21.31 11.12
C VAL A 284 -33.91 -19.88 10.87
N LYS A 285 -35.03 -19.47 11.48
CA LYS A 285 -35.52 -18.08 11.38
C LYS A 285 -34.57 -17.10 12.06
N ASN A 286 -34.00 -17.47 13.21
CA ASN A 286 -33.01 -16.65 13.89
C ASN A 286 -31.67 -16.61 13.12
N ALA A 287 -31.23 -17.73 12.55
CA ALA A 287 -30.04 -17.74 11.68
C ALA A 287 -30.23 -16.86 10.44
N VAL A 288 -31.39 -16.96 9.77
CA VAL A 288 -31.71 -16.14 8.59
C VAL A 288 -31.92 -14.66 8.97
N SER A 289 -32.50 -14.36 10.14
CA SER A 289 -32.63 -12.99 10.66
C SER A 289 -31.26 -12.38 11.02
N ASN A 290 -30.39 -13.12 11.69
CA ASN A 290 -29.02 -12.69 11.98
C ASN A 290 -28.23 -12.50 10.67
N ILE A 291 -28.45 -13.33 9.65
CA ILE A 291 -27.85 -13.15 8.32
C ILE A 291 -28.42 -11.93 7.59
N MET A 292 -29.71 -11.60 7.77
CA MET A 292 -30.31 -10.38 7.22
C MET A 292 -29.80 -9.11 7.93
N ASP A 293 -29.63 -9.13 9.24
CA ASP A 293 -29.10 -7.97 9.97
C ASP A 293 -27.60 -7.78 9.70
N ILE A 294 -26.83 -8.87 9.57
CA ILE A 294 -25.46 -8.83 9.04
C ILE A 294 -25.44 -8.27 7.61
N SER A 295 -26.38 -8.68 6.74
CA SER A 295 -26.48 -8.16 5.37
C SER A 295 -26.84 -6.66 5.31
N LYS A 296 -27.62 -6.14 6.27
CA LYS A 296 -27.94 -4.70 6.34
C LYS A 296 -26.71 -3.85 6.69
N ASP A 297 -25.82 -4.37 7.54
CA ASP A 297 -24.52 -3.73 7.81
C ASP A 297 -23.62 -3.75 6.56
N PHE A 298 -23.83 -4.71 5.65
CA PHE A 298 -23.16 -4.82 4.34
C PHE A 298 -23.81 -4.01 3.21
N GLU A 299 -24.95 -3.35 3.42
CA GLU A 299 -25.77 -2.71 2.36
C GLU A 299 -25.72 -1.16 2.35
N ARG A 300 -24.99 -0.52 3.27
CA ARG A 300 -24.98 0.95 3.35
C ARG A 300 -23.80 1.58 2.61
N ASN A 301 -23.98 1.79 1.31
CA ASN A 301 -23.17 2.74 0.55
C ASN A 301 -23.33 4.14 1.15
N LEU A 302 -22.25 4.91 1.25
CA LEU A 302 -22.36 6.32 1.63
C LEU A 302 -23.19 7.06 0.57
N THR A 303 -24.17 7.85 1.01
CA THR A 303 -24.92 8.75 0.13
C THR A 303 -24.06 9.95 -0.27
N PRO A 304 -24.38 10.65 -1.38
CA PRO A 304 -23.68 11.89 -1.74
C PRO A 304 -23.70 12.94 -0.61
N LYS A 305 -24.80 13.00 0.15
CA LYS A 305 -24.91 13.87 1.33
C LYS A 305 -23.96 13.44 2.45
N GLN A 306 -23.89 12.15 2.75
CA GLN A 306 -22.95 11.61 3.76
C GLN A 306 -21.49 11.84 3.38
N CYS A 307 -21.14 11.75 2.08
CA CYS A 307 -19.80 12.09 1.59
C CYS A 307 -19.48 13.57 1.85
N ALA A 308 -20.41 14.48 1.54
CA ALA A 308 -20.21 15.91 1.80
C ALA A 308 -20.11 16.23 3.30
N VAL A 309 -20.89 15.56 4.15
CA VAL A 309 -20.78 15.67 5.62
C VAL A 309 -19.40 15.22 6.08
N LEU A 310 -18.88 14.10 5.56
CA LEU A 310 -17.53 13.63 5.87
C LEU A 310 -16.44 14.59 5.38
N GLU A 311 -16.56 15.17 4.19
CA GLU A 311 -15.60 16.15 3.67
C GLU A 311 -15.50 17.39 4.59
N VAL A 312 -16.64 17.90 5.08
CA VAL A 312 -16.65 18.99 6.07
C VAL A 312 -16.06 18.53 7.40
N ALA A 313 -16.43 17.34 7.86
CA ALA A 313 -15.92 16.78 9.10
C ALA A 313 -14.39 16.60 9.10
N LEU A 314 -13.82 16.16 7.97
CA LEU A 314 -12.37 16.02 7.80
C LEU A 314 -11.64 17.37 7.90
N ASP A 315 -12.24 18.45 7.40
CA ASP A 315 -11.66 19.79 7.54
C ASP A 315 -11.69 20.24 9.01
N THR A 316 -12.77 19.98 9.75
CA THR A 316 -12.83 20.27 11.19
C THR A 316 -11.77 19.48 11.98
N ILE A 317 -11.60 18.17 11.69
CA ILE A 317 -10.53 17.36 12.31
C ILE A 317 -9.16 17.97 11.99
N LYS A 318 -8.93 18.35 10.74
CA LYS A 318 -7.68 19.01 10.31
C LYS A 318 -7.42 20.29 11.11
N GLN A 319 -8.45 21.13 11.32
CA GLN A 319 -8.33 22.35 12.12
C GLN A 319 -7.97 22.06 13.59
N TYR A 320 -8.52 20.99 14.18
CA TYR A 320 -8.17 20.56 15.54
C TYR A 320 -6.71 20.11 15.66
N PHE A 321 -6.21 19.31 14.71
CA PHE A 321 -4.81 18.90 14.69
C PHE A 321 -3.85 20.06 14.37
N HIS A 322 -4.32 21.10 13.68
CA HIS A 322 -3.58 22.33 13.45
C HIS A 322 -3.50 23.20 14.72
N ALA A 323 -4.57 23.23 15.52
CA ALA A 323 -4.67 23.95 16.81
C ALA A 323 -4.16 25.40 16.74
N GLY A 324 -4.56 26.14 15.69
CA GLY A 324 -4.14 27.54 15.51
C GLY A 324 -2.63 27.76 15.33
N GLY A 325 -1.85 26.73 14.97
CA GLY A 325 -0.40 26.79 14.80
C GLY A 325 0.39 26.10 15.92
N ASN A 326 -0.28 25.75 17.03
CA ASN A 326 0.33 25.03 18.14
C ASN A 326 0.48 23.52 17.90
N GLY A 327 -0.23 22.98 16.91
CA GLY A 327 -0.19 21.56 16.54
C GLY A 327 0.68 21.26 15.31
N LEU A 328 0.09 20.59 14.33
CA LEU A 328 0.73 20.22 13.07
C LEU A 328 0.60 21.35 12.04
N LYS A 329 1.65 21.57 11.22
CA LYS A 329 1.62 22.54 10.11
C LYS A 329 0.54 22.13 9.09
N LYS A 330 -0.24 23.09 8.55
CA LYS A 330 -1.26 22.80 7.51
C LYS A 330 -0.68 22.07 6.29
N ASN A 331 0.49 22.52 5.82
CA ASN A 331 1.19 21.88 4.69
C ASN A 331 1.47 20.38 4.92
N PHE A 332 1.75 19.97 6.16
CA PHE A 332 1.94 18.56 6.50
C PHE A 332 0.62 17.80 6.40
N LEU A 333 -0.46 18.34 6.96
CA LEU A 333 -1.78 17.73 6.94
C LEU A 333 -2.32 17.59 5.51
N ASP A 334 -2.17 18.62 4.68
CA ASP A 334 -2.66 18.61 3.30
C ASP A 334 -1.86 17.67 2.39
N LYS A 335 -0.56 17.47 2.67
CA LYS A 335 0.30 16.55 1.91
C LYS A 335 0.26 15.10 2.42
N SER A 336 -0.33 14.83 3.58
CA SER A 336 -0.41 13.51 4.21
C SER A 336 -0.95 12.44 3.26
N THR A 337 -0.27 11.31 3.22
CA THR A 337 -0.64 10.14 2.40
C THR A 337 -1.96 9.54 2.85
N GLU A 338 -2.21 9.52 4.16
CA GLU A 338 -3.43 8.97 4.75
C GLU A 338 -4.65 9.81 4.37
N LEU A 339 -4.55 11.14 4.45
CA LEU A 339 -5.64 12.03 4.04
C LEU A 339 -5.91 11.94 2.54
N LYS A 340 -4.85 11.84 1.71
CA LYS A 340 -5.00 11.64 0.26
C LYS A 340 -5.69 10.32 -0.07
N SER A 341 -5.32 9.22 0.62
CA SER A 341 -5.97 7.92 0.46
C SER A 341 -7.45 7.99 0.81
N LEU A 342 -7.77 8.57 1.96
CA LEU A 342 -9.14 8.72 2.43
C LEU A 342 -9.99 9.58 1.47
N ASN A 343 -9.47 10.74 1.04
CA ASN A 343 -10.15 11.59 0.05
C ASN A 343 -10.34 10.88 -1.30
N TYR A 344 -9.34 10.11 -1.73
CA TYR A 344 -9.47 9.30 -2.93
C TYR A 344 -10.59 8.26 -2.77
N ALA A 345 -10.63 7.54 -1.65
CA ALA A 345 -11.70 6.58 -1.35
C ALA A 345 -13.09 7.25 -1.33
N LEU A 346 -13.23 8.45 -0.74
CA LEU A 346 -14.46 9.23 -0.78
C LEU A 346 -14.86 9.63 -2.20
N SER A 347 -13.90 10.07 -3.02
CA SER A 347 -14.16 10.47 -4.40
C SER A 347 -14.77 9.34 -5.23
N LEU A 348 -14.37 8.09 -4.98
CA LEU A 348 -14.88 6.92 -5.70
C LEU A 348 -16.38 6.69 -5.49
N TYR A 349 -16.96 7.10 -4.36
CA TYR A 349 -18.41 6.99 -4.11
C TYR A 349 -19.24 7.83 -5.08
N THR A 350 -18.68 8.93 -5.57
CA THR A 350 -19.36 9.86 -6.49
C THR A 350 -19.20 9.49 -7.96
N GLN A 351 -18.32 8.52 -8.29
CA GLN A 351 -18.02 8.16 -9.67
C GLN A 351 -19.09 7.25 -10.30
N THR A 352 -19.24 7.31 -11.62
CA THR A 352 -20.12 6.37 -12.36
C THR A 352 -19.53 4.96 -12.39
N THR A 353 -20.35 3.94 -12.68
CA THR A 353 -19.89 2.55 -12.72
C THR A 353 -18.81 2.36 -13.77
N ASP A 354 -19.00 2.99 -14.93
CA ASP A 354 -18.03 3.00 -16.01
C ASP A 354 -16.70 3.63 -15.62
N THR A 355 -16.72 4.75 -14.88
CA THR A 355 -15.48 5.41 -14.43
C THR A 355 -14.72 4.54 -13.45
N LEU A 356 -15.42 3.86 -12.55
CA LEU A 356 -14.83 2.92 -11.60
C LEU A 356 -14.23 1.70 -12.31
N ILE A 357 -14.95 1.10 -13.26
CA ILE A 357 -14.45 -0.04 -14.06
C ILE A 357 -13.25 0.37 -14.91
N LYS A 358 -13.27 1.56 -15.51
CA LYS A 358 -12.14 2.11 -16.25
C LYS A 358 -10.92 2.29 -15.35
N THR A 359 -11.10 2.92 -14.19
CA THR A 359 -10.04 3.10 -13.19
C THR A 359 -9.47 1.76 -12.74
N PHE A 360 -10.33 0.78 -12.53
CA PHE A 360 -9.91 -0.58 -12.21
C PHE A 360 -9.02 -1.18 -13.30
N CYS A 361 -9.47 -1.19 -14.55
CA CYS A 361 -8.71 -1.79 -15.66
C CYS A 361 -7.39 -1.07 -15.92
N THR A 362 -7.30 0.24 -15.69
CA THR A 362 -6.08 1.01 -15.92
C THR A 362 -5.06 0.89 -14.79
N THR A 363 -5.52 0.78 -13.54
CA THR A 363 -4.64 0.74 -12.35
C THR A 363 -4.14 -0.65 -12.03
N GLN A 364 -4.92 -1.70 -12.30
CA GLN A 364 -4.50 -3.06 -12.01
C GLN A 364 -3.27 -3.46 -12.82
N THR A 365 -2.23 -3.88 -12.12
CA THR A 365 -0.98 -4.39 -12.71
C THR A 365 -0.70 -5.84 -12.33
N ASN A 366 -1.30 -6.34 -11.24
CA ASN A 366 -1.02 -7.66 -10.64
C ASN A 366 -2.28 -8.56 -10.59
N GLN A 367 -2.93 -8.77 -11.73
CA GLN A 367 -4.04 -9.74 -11.84
C GLN A 367 -3.61 -11.13 -12.30
N GLU A 368 -2.31 -11.29 -12.61
CA GLU A 368 -1.78 -12.48 -13.26
C GLU A 368 -1.12 -13.42 -12.24
N PRO A 369 -1.39 -14.74 -12.28
CA PRO A 369 -0.43 -15.72 -11.79
C PRO A 369 0.82 -15.67 -12.68
N GLU A 370 2.01 -15.54 -12.09
CA GLU A 370 3.31 -15.37 -12.77
C GLU A 370 3.36 -15.97 -14.20
N ILE A 371 3.42 -15.09 -15.21
CA ILE A 371 3.57 -15.51 -16.61
C ILE A 371 5.01 -15.98 -16.83
N PHE A 372 5.19 -17.29 -17.02
CA PHE A 372 6.31 -17.78 -17.83
C PHE A 372 5.92 -17.65 -19.31
N TYR A 373 6.48 -16.66 -20.00
CA TYR A 373 6.43 -16.63 -21.46
C TYR A 373 7.15 -17.89 -22.01
N LYS A 374 6.42 -18.97 -22.25
CA LYS A 374 6.87 -20.03 -23.15
C LYS A 374 6.60 -19.58 -24.58
N SER A 375 7.42 -18.65 -25.08
CA SER A 375 7.59 -18.49 -26.52
C SER A 375 8.22 -19.78 -27.05
N ARG A 376 7.38 -20.72 -27.49
CA ARG A 376 7.85 -21.85 -28.29
C ARG A 376 8.23 -21.28 -29.64
N VAL A 377 9.53 -21.01 -29.84
CA VAL A 377 10.09 -20.57 -31.12
C VAL A 377 9.76 -21.65 -32.15
N GLY A 378 8.69 -21.43 -32.92
CA GLY A 378 8.40 -22.20 -34.11
C GLY A 378 9.37 -21.76 -35.20
N LEU A 379 10.14 -22.70 -35.74
CA LEU A 379 10.94 -22.51 -36.94
C LEU A 379 10.09 -21.84 -38.03
N HIS A 380 10.43 -20.60 -38.41
CA HIS A 380 9.94 -20.03 -39.65
C HIS A 380 10.81 -20.52 -40.81
N TYR A 381 10.15 -21.13 -41.78
CA TYR A 381 10.68 -21.47 -43.09
C TYR A 381 11.22 -20.21 -43.78
N MET A 382 12.48 -20.24 -44.19
CA MET A 382 13.06 -19.25 -45.09
C MET A 382 12.43 -19.38 -46.48
N THR A 383 12.00 -18.26 -47.06
CA THR A 383 11.89 -18.12 -48.52
C THR A 383 12.97 -17.14 -49.02
N PRO A 384 13.55 -17.38 -50.21
CA PRO A 384 14.78 -16.71 -50.67
C PRO A 384 14.50 -15.38 -51.40
N PRO A 385 15.54 -14.54 -51.62
CA PRO A 385 15.36 -13.17 -52.12
C PRO A 385 15.19 -13.14 -53.64
N PHE A 386 14.26 -12.34 -54.13
CA PHE A 386 14.28 -11.84 -55.51
C PHE A 386 14.50 -10.33 -55.52
N SER A 387 15.58 -9.96 -56.19
CA SER A 387 16.02 -8.63 -56.58
C SER A 387 15.07 -7.94 -57.57
N HIS A 388 14.86 -6.62 -57.44
CA HIS A 388 15.00 -5.61 -58.51
C HIS A 388 14.53 -4.24 -57.99
N GLN A 389 15.46 -3.29 -57.88
CA GLN A 389 15.64 -2.13 -58.77
C GLN A 389 14.84 -0.90 -58.35
N VAL A 390 15.59 0.08 -57.85
CA VAL A 390 15.24 1.50 -57.79
C VAL A 390 15.19 2.05 -59.23
N PRO A 391 14.34 3.05 -59.48
CA PRO A 391 14.86 4.22 -60.17
C PRO A 391 14.55 5.52 -59.41
N ALA A 392 15.54 6.41 -59.46
CA ALA A 392 15.51 7.78 -58.98
C ALA A 392 14.68 8.68 -59.91
N ASN A 393 14.08 9.74 -59.36
CA ASN A 393 14.02 11.06 -60.02
C ASN A 393 13.57 12.17 -59.06
N ASP A 394 14.53 13.03 -58.72
CA ASP A 394 14.54 14.49 -58.68
C ASP A 394 13.27 15.34 -58.41
N SER A 395 13.39 16.11 -57.33
CA SER A 395 13.38 17.59 -57.29
C SER A 395 12.25 18.34 -56.54
N LYS A 396 12.72 19.35 -55.78
CA LYS A 396 12.09 20.59 -55.26
C LYS A 396 11.57 20.63 -53.81
N PHE A 397 12.34 21.33 -52.98
CA PHE A 397 12.00 22.08 -51.74
C PHE A 397 10.78 23.02 -51.94
N PRO A 398 10.06 23.53 -50.90
CA PRO A 398 10.62 24.05 -49.62
C PRO A 398 9.78 23.94 -48.32
N GLY A 399 10.45 24.16 -47.17
CA GLY A 399 9.95 25.08 -46.14
C GLY A 399 9.24 24.56 -44.89
N LYS A 400 9.79 24.97 -43.73
CA LYS A 400 9.18 25.17 -42.40
C LYS A 400 9.05 23.96 -41.47
N ALA A 401 10.15 23.65 -40.78
CA ALA A 401 10.12 22.95 -39.49
C ALA A 401 9.65 23.91 -38.38
N LYS A 402 8.45 23.65 -37.83
CA LYS A 402 8.05 24.14 -36.51
C LYS A 402 8.62 23.18 -35.45
N LYS A 403 9.51 23.69 -34.58
CA LYS A 403 9.87 23.05 -33.31
C LYS A 403 8.60 22.79 -32.50
N LYS A 404 8.23 21.52 -32.29
CA LYS A 404 7.39 21.11 -31.16
C LYS A 404 8.33 20.71 -30.02
N LYS A 405 8.16 21.38 -28.87
CA LYS A 405 8.79 21.08 -27.59
C LYS A 405 8.67 19.59 -27.29
N LYS A 406 9.81 18.93 -27.05
CA LYS A 406 9.89 17.73 -26.23
C LYS A 406 9.70 18.20 -24.79
N GLU A 407 8.63 17.76 -24.13
CA GLU A 407 8.57 17.78 -22.67
C GLU A 407 9.58 16.76 -22.18
N GLU A 408 10.59 17.29 -21.49
CA GLU A 408 11.66 16.56 -20.86
C GLU A 408 11.18 16.16 -19.46
N TYR A 409 11.24 14.87 -19.20
CA TYR A 409 10.96 14.26 -17.91
C TYR A 409 12.05 14.72 -16.93
N VAL A 410 11.69 15.60 -15.99
CA VAL A 410 12.55 16.07 -14.90
C VAL A 410 12.56 14.99 -13.81
N PRO A 411 13.72 14.48 -13.37
CA PRO A 411 13.80 13.58 -12.23
C PRO A 411 13.38 14.32 -10.95
N VAL A 412 12.68 13.62 -10.07
CA VAL A 412 12.28 14.11 -8.74
C VAL A 412 13.54 14.34 -7.91
N ASP A 413 13.90 15.61 -7.72
CA ASP A 413 14.86 16.03 -6.69
C ASP A 413 14.15 15.93 -5.33
N GLU A 414 14.71 15.12 -4.42
CA GLU A 414 14.39 15.21 -3.00
C GLU A 414 15.02 16.51 -2.48
N GLU A 415 14.23 17.59 -2.44
CA GLU A 415 14.64 18.85 -1.82
C GLU A 415 14.53 18.73 -0.29
N GLU A 416 15.68 18.84 0.38
CA GLU A 416 15.76 19.19 1.80
C GLU A 416 15.25 20.64 1.96
N ASP A 417 14.11 20.81 2.63
CA ASP A 417 13.48 22.10 2.87
C ASP A 417 14.40 23.04 3.68
N GLU A 418 14.90 24.12 3.06
CA GLU A 418 15.46 25.29 3.75
C GLU A 418 14.32 26.11 4.40
N GLU A 419 14.37 26.30 5.73
CA GLU A 419 13.45 27.17 6.47
C GLU A 419 13.78 28.66 6.24
N GLU A 420 12.86 29.44 5.65
CA GLU A 420 12.88 30.90 5.76
C GLU A 420 12.26 31.35 7.11
N PRO A 421 12.84 32.36 7.81
CA PRO A 421 12.34 32.80 9.10
C PRO A 421 11.31 33.93 8.96
N GLU A 422 10.15 33.79 9.62
CA GLU A 422 9.31 34.93 10.00
C GLU A 422 9.66 35.35 11.43
N ALA A 423 9.83 36.66 11.63
CA ALA A 423 10.25 37.29 12.87
C ALA A 423 9.08 37.42 13.85
N GLU A 424 9.29 37.00 15.10
CA GLU A 424 8.87 37.72 16.32
C GLU A 424 9.44 37.03 17.58
N ASP A 425 9.82 37.87 18.55
CA ASP A 425 10.52 37.61 19.83
C ASP A 425 9.98 36.41 20.64
N ASP A 426 10.83 35.41 20.87
CA ASP A 426 11.14 34.85 22.19
C ASP A 426 12.25 33.80 22.04
N ASN A 427 13.25 33.87 22.92
CA ASN A 427 14.49 33.06 22.88
C ASN A 427 14.20 31.55 22.95
N ASP A 428 14.21 30.86 21.81
CA ASP A 428 14.56 29.44 21.68
C ASP A 428 14.87 29.13 20.21
N ASP A 429 16.16 29.13 19.87
CA ASP A 429 16.66 28.79 18.53
C ASP A 429 16.29 27.34 18.14
N PRO A 430 15.88 27.09 16.88
CA PRO A 430 15.78 25.73 16.36
C PRO A 430 17.17 25.10 16.25
N ILE A 431 17.32 23.91 16.82
CA ILE A 431 18.51 23.04 16.75
C ILE A 431 18.94 22.87 15.28
N LYS A 432 20.04 23.52 14.89
CA LYS A 432 20.61 23.42 13.54
C LYS A 432 21.58 22.24 13.46
N PRO A 433 21.56 21.44 12.38
CA PRO A 433 22.57 20.41 12.17
C PRO A 433 23.97 21.03 11.99
N ILE A 434 24.97 20.38 12.58
CA ILE A 434 26.38 20.76 12.46
C ILE A 434 26.82 20.60 11.00
N GLN A 435 27.01 21.71 10.29
CA GLN A 435 27.45 21.70 8.89
C GLN A 435 28.98 21.63 8.78
N THR A 436 29.50 20.61 8.09
CA THR A 436 30.84 20.62 7.48
C THR A 436 30.69 20.53 5.95
N ARG A 437 30.93 21.65 5.25
CA ARG A 437 30.85 21.76 3.78
C ARG A 437 32.25 21.60 3.17
N LYS A 438 32.46 20.60 2.31
CA LYS A 438 33.53 20.61 1.29
C LYS A 438 33.00 20.11 -0.06
N LYS A 439 33.17 20.96 -1.09
CA LYS A 439 32.96 20.67 -2.51
C LYS A 439 34.09 19.78 -3.04
N LEU A 440 33.76 18.67 -3.71
CA LEU A 440 34.67 18.00 -4.65
C LEU A 440 34.21 18.25 -6.09
N SER A 441 35.15 18.58 -6.97
CA SER A 441 34.94 18.98 -8.36
C SER A 441 34.70 17.81 -9.31
N LEU A 442 33.75 17.98 -10.24
CA LEU A 442 33.47 17.08 -11.36
C LEU A 442 34.59 17.12 -12.41
N SER A 443 35.31 16.01 -12.59
CA SER A 443 35.91 15.62 -13.87
C SER A 443 36.16 14.11 -13.82
N ASP A 444 35.39 13.33 -14.60
CA ASP A 444 35.59 11.91 -14.99
C ASP A 444 34.34 11.02 -14.88
N LYS A 445 33.25 11.41 -15.55
CA LYS A 445 32.06 10.54 -15.73
C LYS A 445 31.45 10.63 -17.13
N ARG A 446 32.21 10.25 -18.18
CA ARG A 446 31.63 10.00 -19.52
C ARG A 446 31.95 8.62 -20.13
N VAL A 447 32.59 7.73 -19.38
CA VAL A 447 32.91 6.37 -19.86
C VAL A 447 32.14 5.28 -19.09
N LEU A 448 31.48 5.60 -17.99
CA LEU A 448 30.73 4.65 -17.15
C LEU A 448 29.20 4.59 -17.43
N GLU A 449 28.66 5.49 -18.25
CA GLU A 449 27.20 5.62 -18.40
C GLU A 449 26.59 4.65 -19.43
N VAL A 450 27.40 4.06 -20.31
CA VAL A 450 26.92 3.08 -21.32
C VAL A 450 26.92 1.66 -20.78
N VAL A 451 27.80 1.33 -19.83
CA VAL A 451 27.88 -0.02 -19.24
C VAL A 451 26.83 -0.23 -18.14
N VAL A 452 26.44 0.83 -17.42
CA VAL A 452 25.43 0.75 -16.34
C VAL A 452 23.99 0.69 -16.86
N ARG A 453 23.69 1.22 -18.06
CA ARG A 453 22.33 1.14 -18.62
C ARG A 453 21.91 -0.25 -19.12
N VAL A 454 22.86 -1.10 -19.51
CA VAL A 454 22.56 -2.49 -19.88
C VAL A 454 22.48 -3.39 -18.64
N TRP A 455 23.19 -3.04 -17.57
CA TRP A 455 23.17 -3.80 -16.31
C TRP A 455 21.96 -3.45 -15.41
N SER A 456 21.44 -2.21 -15.49
CA SER A 456 20.32 -1.75 -14.65
C SER A 456 18.92 -2.15 -15.14
N ILE A 457 18.79 -2.73 -16.34
CA ILE A 457 17.50 -3.22 -16.84
C ILE A 457 17.20 -4.66 -16.38
N HIS A 458 18.19 -5.38 -15.82
CA HIS A 458 18.05 -6.79 -15.45
C HIS A 458 18.27 -7.10 -13.96
N LYS A 459 18.20 -6.08 -13.07
CA LYS A 459 18.39 -6.27 -11.63
C LYS A 459 17.14 -6.02 -10.77
N THR A 460 15.96 -6.21 -11.36
CA THR A 460 14.66 -6.19 -10.64
C THR A 460 14.05 -7.58 -10.46
N TYR A 461 14.73 -8.65 -10.88
CA TYR A 461 14.34 -10.03 -10.59
C TYR A 461 15.54 -10.78 -10.00
N GLY A 462 15.25 -11.69 -9.06
CA GLY A 462 16.14 -12.33 -8.08
C GLY A 462 17.55 -12.77 -8.52
N GLU A 463 18.39 -12.95 -7.49
CA GLU A 463 19.79 -13.37 -7.57
C GLU A 463 20.06 -14.51 -8.56
N ILE A 464 20.98 -14.28 -9.50
CA ILE A 464 21.59 -15.32 -10.33
C ILE A 464 23.07 -15.41 -9.96
N ILE A 465 23.50 -16.56 -9.45
CA ILE A 465 24.92 -16.91 -9.31
C ILE A 465 25.47 -17.24 -10.70
N CYS A 466 26.24 -16.32 -11.30
CA CYS A 466 26.98 -16.61 -12.53
C CYS A 466 28.31 -17.30 -12.17
N THR A 467 28.51 -18.55 -12.59
CA THR A 467 29.84 -19.17 -12.63
C THR A 467 30.52 -18.82 -13.96
N SER A 468 31.80 -18.46 -13.88
CA SER A 468 32.61 -17.87 -14.96
C SER A 468 32.67 -18.71 -16.25
N ALA A 469 32.48 -18.05 -17.41
CA ALA A 469 32.92 -18.60 -18.69
C ALA A 469 34.41 -18.27 -18.92
N LYS A 470 35.27 -19.29 -19.00
CA LYS A 470 36.67 -19.12 -19.43
C LYS A 470 36.71 -18.87 -20.94
N LEU A 471 37.13 -17.68 -21.35
CA LEU A 471 37.58 -17.42 -22.71
C LEU A 471 39.04 -17.90 -22.83
N THR A 472 39.30 -18.90 -23.66
CA THR A 472 40.66 -19.22 -24.11
C THR A 472 40.91 -18.49 -25.43
N PRO A 473 42.03 -17.76 -25.60
CA PRO A 473 42.26 -16.98 -26.80
C PRO A 473 43.10 -17.81 -27.77
N HIS A 474 42.51 -18.38 -28.83
CA HIS A 474 43.31 -18.78 -29.98
C HIS A 474 42.64 -18.50 -31.33
N SER A 475 43.43 -17.80 -32.15
CA SER A 475 43.44 -17.70 -33.60
C SER A 475 42.44 -16.76 -34.30
N VAL A 476 43.03 -16.01 -35.22
CA VAL A 476 42.49 -14.99 -36.11
C VAL A 476 41.80 -15.66 -37.31
N ALA A 477 40.55 -15.30 -37.63
CA ALA A 477 40.03 -15.33 -39.02
C ALA A 477 38.61 -14.73 -39.19
N THR A 478 38.53 -13.69 -40.05
CA THR A 478 37.45 -13.30 -41.01
C THR A 478 36.00 -12.98 -40.57
N PRO A 479 35.33 -11.98 -41.22
CA PRO A 479 34.02 -11.49 -40.85
C PRO A 479 32.89 -12.26 -41.57
N THR A 480 32.56 -13.49 -41.16
CA THR A 480 31.31 -14.18 -41.54
C THR A 480 31.07 -15.39 -40.64
N GLU A 481 30.91 -15.18 -39.33
CA GLU A 481 30.34 -16.20 -38.44
C GLU A 481 29.24 -15.61 -37.57
N SER A 482 28.03 -16.12 -37.77
CA SER A 482 26.89 -15.95 -36.87
C SER A 482 27.18 -16.66 -35.55
N PHE A 483 27.33 -15.92 -34.45
CA PHE A 483 27.40 -16.50 -33.11
C PHE A 483 26.03 -17.07 -32.71
N VAL A 484 25.94 -18.38 -32.50
CA VAL A 484 24.77 -19.01 -31.88
C VAL A 484 25.00 -19.00 -30.37
N VAL A 485 24.29 -18.14 -29.64
CA VAL A 485 24.23 -18.21 -28.18
C VAL A 485 23.11 -19.17 -27.79
N THR A 486 23.47 -20.41 -27.46
CA THR A 486 22.53 -21.36 -26.84
C THR A 486 22.51 -21.12 -25.33
N ALA A 487 21.50 -20.39 -24.84
CA ALA A 487 21.25 -20.25 -23.41
C ALA A 487 20.52 -21.51 -22.89
N TYR A 488 21.17 -22.28 -22.03
CA TYR A 488 20.50 -23.33 -21.24
C TYR A 488 19.94 -22.68 -19.98
N VAL A 489 18.61 -22.57 -19.87
CA VAL A 489 17.96 -22.23 -18.60
C VAL A 489 17.84 -23.52 -17.81
N LEU A 490 18.72 -23.70 -16.82
CA LEU A 490 18.55 -24.74 -15.80
C LEU A 490 17.51 -24.24 -14.80
N THR A 491 16.40 -24.96 -14.69
CA THR A 491 15.38 -24.76 -13.64
C THR A 491 15.99 -25.05 -12.28
N VAL A 492 16.03 -24.05 -11.40
CA VAL A 492 16.32 -24.24 -9.97
C VAL A 492 15.00 -24.59 -9.27
N PRO A 493 14.91 -25.66 -8.46
CA PRO A 493 13.75 -25.89 -7.61
C PRO A 493 13.75 -24.88 -6.44
N SER A 494 12.61 -24.23 -6.20
CA SER A 494 12.39 -23.22 -5.15
C SER A 494 12.54 -23.79 -3.73
N PRO A 495 12.99 -23.01 -2.72
CA PRO A 495 13.03 -23.44 -1.33
C PRO A 495 11.61 -23.49 -0.73
N ALA A 496 11.32 -24.56 0.01
CA ALA A 496 10.06 -24.75 0.71
C ALA A 496 9.78 -23.61 1.71
N GLY A 497 8.71 -22.84 1.51
CA GLY A 497 8.36 -21.79 2.47
C GLY A 497 7.30 -20.75 2.08
N SER A 498 6.33 -21.06 1.22
CA SER A 498 5.09 -20.25 1.08
C SER A 498 3.97 -21.14 0.56
N THR A 499 2.75 -20.97 1.07
CA THR A 499 1.55 -21.65 0.55
C THR A 499 1.27 -21.22 -0.89
N GLU A 500 1.88 -21.90 -1.86
CA GLU A 500 1.70 -21.64 -3.29
C GLU A 500 0.31 -22.10 -3.75
N GLU A 501 -0.57 -21.16 -4.11
CA GLU A 501 -1.78 -21.45 -4.89
C GLU A 501 -1.35 -21.83 -6.33
N GLY A 502 -0.97 -23.08 -6.55
CA GLY A 502 -0.49 -23.55 -7.86
C GLY A 502 -1.52 -23.43 -8.99
N THR A 503 -1.03 -23.31 -10.23
CA THR A 503 -1.86 -23.29 -11.46
C THR A 503 -2.78 -24.50 -11.55
N VAL A 504 -4.00 -24.26 -12.03
CA VAL A 504 -5.06 -25.27 -12.15
C VAL A 504 -5.30 -25.75 -13.58
N GLY A 505 -4.44 -25.34 -14.51
CA GLY A 505 -4.46 -25.68 -15.93
C GLY A 505 -4.02 -24.50 -16.78
N GLU A 506 -4.03 -24.68 -18.10
CA GLU A 506 -3.66 -23.63 -19.05
C GLU A 506 -4.73 -23.47 -20.13
N ILE A 507 -4.89 -22.26 -20.67
CA ILE A 507 -5.79 -21.99 -21.78
C ILE A 507 -5.09 -21.27 -22.92
N SER A 508 -5.29 -21.74 -24.15
CA SER A 508 -4.78 -21.13 -25.37
C SER A 508 -5.84 -20.24 -26.01
N ILE A 509 -5.49 -18.97 -26.16
CA ILE A 509 -6.35 -17.95 -26.75
C ILE A 509 -5.57 -17.17 -27.80
N GLN A 510 -6.26 -16.85 -28.89
CA GLN A 510 -5.81 -15.89 -29.88
C GLN A 510 -6.73 -14.66 -29.86
N VAL A 511 -6.14 -13.47 -29.80
CA VAL A 511 -6.84 -12.19 -29.78
C VAL A 511 -6.32 -11.34 -30.93
N ASP A 512 -7.21 -10.86 -31.80
CA ASP A 512 -6.89 -9.95 -32.89
C ASP A 512 -7.69 -8.66 -32.73
N LEU A 513 -7.00 -7.52 -32.72
CA LEU A 513 -7.56 -6.18 -32.59
C LEU A 513 -7.62 -5.51 -33.97
N TYR A 514 -8.79 -5.01 -34.34
CA TYR A 514 -8.99 -4.32 -35.61
C TYR A 514 -9.70 -2.99 -35.39
N THR A 515 -9.14 -1.91 -35.92
CA THR A 515 -9.77 -0.58 -35.92
C THR A 515 -10.28 -0.28 -37.31
N HIS A 516 -11.57 -0.01 -37.46
CA HIS A 516 -12.15 0.33 -38.74
C HIS A 516 -11.70 1.72 -39.19
N PRO A 517 -11.01 1.87 -40.34
CA PRO A 517 -10.32 3.09 -40.73
C PRO A 517 -11.27 4.27 -41.04
N GLY A 518 -12.56 4.03 -41.27
CA GLY A 518 -13.54 5.07 -41.58
C GLY A 518 -14.48 5.46 -40.44
N THR A 519 -14.75 4.56 -39.50
CA THR A 519 -15.74 4.79 -38.41
C THR A 519 -15.06 4.93 -37.04
N GLY A 520 -13.79 4.54 -36.91
CA GLY A 520 -13.09 4.50 -35.63
C GLY A 520 -13.61 3.39 -34.69
N GLU A 521 -14.57 2.58 -35.13
CA GLU A 521 -15.04 1.42 -34.36
C GLU A 521 -13.93 0.40 -34.22
N GLN A 522 -13.78 -0.12 -33.01
CA GLN A 522 -12.76 -1.10 -32.69
C GLN A 522 -13.43 -2.47 -32.45
N ARG A 523 -12.81 -3.50 -33.03
CA ARG A 523 -13.26 -4.89 -33.03
C ARG A 523 -12.21 -5.74 -32.35
N ILE A 524 -12.65 -6.54 -31.39
CA ILE A 524 -11.82 -7.50 -30.67
C ILE A 524 -12.29 -8.89 -31.08
N ASN A 525 -11.50 -9.59 -31.87
CA ASN A 525 -11.76 -10.99 -32.21
C ASN A 525 -11.03 -11.87 -31.20
N VAL A 526 -11.75 -12.73 -30.49
CA VAL A 526 -11.19 -13.68 -29.54
C VAL A 526 -11.50 -15.08 -30.01
N LYS A 527 -10.47 -15.90 -30.19
CA LYS A 527 -10.55 -17.31 -30.53
C LYS A 527 -10.06 -18.16 -29.38
N VAL A 528 -10.96 -18.96 -28.82
CA VAL A 528 -10.64 -19.97 -27.80
C VAL A 528 -10.18 -21.23 -28.52
N VAL A 529 -8.89 -21.54 -28.44
CA VAL A 529 -8.27 -22.65 -29.18
C VAL A 529 -8.45 -23.95 -28.40
N ALA A 530 -7.91 -24.02 -27.19
CA ALA A 530 -7.93 -25.21 -26.34
C ALA A 530 -7.66 -24.86 -24.87
N ALA A 531 -8.02 -25.76 -23.96
CA ALA A 531 -7.49 -25.77 -22.60
C ALA A 531 -6.70 -27.07 -22.37
N ASN A 532 -5.70 -27.04 -21.50
CA ASN A 532 -4.80 -28.16 -21.21
C ASN A 532 -4.64 -28.37 -19.70
N ASP A 533 -4.35 -29.62 -19.33
CA ASP A 533 -3.98 -30.04 -17.97
C ASP A 533 -4.89 -29.46 -16.88
N LEU A 534 -6.20 -29.39 -17.16
CA LEU A 534 -7.17 -28.92 -16.20
C LEU A 534 -7.08 -29.82 -14.95
N ARG A 535 -6.95 -29.24 -13.77
CA ARG A 535 -6.88 -29.99 -12.52
C ARG A 535 -8.25 -29.95 -11.87
N TRP A 536 -9.13 -30.90 -12.19
CA TRP A 536 -10.48 -30.92 -11.63
C TRP A 536 -10.86 -32.31 -11.12
N PRO A 537 -11.26 -32.45 -9.83
CA PRO A 537 -11.67 -33.74 -9.28
C PRO A 537 -13.09 -34.09 -9.74
N THR A 538 -13.25 -35.26 -10.34
CA THR A 538 -14.56 -35.85 -10.60
C THR A 538 -15.11 -36.46 -9.31
N THR A 539 -16.22 -35.92 -8.79
CA THR A 539 -16.97 -36.56 -7.69
C THR A 539 -17.44 -37.95 -8.14
N ALA A 540 -17.45 -38.94 -7.25
CA ALA A 540 -17.89 -40.30 -7.56
C ALA A 540 -19.27 -40.29 -8.26
N GLY A 541 -19.29 -40.59 -9.56
CA GLY A 541 -20.50 -40.60 -10.40
C GLY A 541 -20.78 -39.34 -11.24
N GLY A 542 -19.98 -38.27 -11.13
CA GLY A 542 -20.15 -37.03 -11.90
C GLY A 542 -19.35 -37.01 -13.21
N MET A 543 -19.94 -36.48 -14.28
CA MET A 543 -19.27 -36.26 -15.57
C MET A 543 -18.67 -34.85 -15.61
N PHE A 544 -17.35 -34.74 -15.83
CA PHE A 544 -16.69 -33.44 -16.03
C PHE A 544 -17.02 -32.89 -17.41
N ARG A 545 -17.54 -31.66 -17.51
CA ARG A 545 -17.99 -31.06 -18.78
C ARG A 545 -17.46 -29.63 -18.94
N PRO A 546 -16.14 -29.44 -19.16
CA PRO A 546 -15.57 -28.11 -19.24
C PRO A 546 -16.03 -27.32 -20.46
N PHE A 547 -16.33 -26.06 -20.22
CA PHE A 547 -16.50 -25.03 -21.24
C PHE A 547 -15.75 -23.77 -20.82
N VAL A 548 -15.48 -22.90 -21.78
CA VAL A 548 -14.78 -21.63 -21.56
C VAL A 548 -15.77 -20.50 -21.72
N GLU A 549 -15.81 -19.62 -20.74
CA GLU A 549 -16.55 -18.37 -20.75
C GLU A 549 -15.57 -17.20 -20.87
N VAL A 550 -15.73 -16.39 -21.92
CA VAL A 550 -14.95 -15.17 -22.14
C VAL A 550 -15.85 -13.97 -21.94
N ASN A 551 -15.50 -13.12 -20.97
CA ASN A 551 -16.20 -11.89 -20.66
C ASN A 551 -15.29 -10.69 -20.99
N LEU A 552 -15.81 -9.72 -21.72
CA LEU A 552 -15.16 -8.42 -21.94
C LEU A 552 -15.56 -7.48 -20.80
N ILE A 553 -14.56 -6.97 -20.09
CA ILE A 553 -14.73 -6.01 -18.99
C ILE A 553 -14.13 -4.67 -19.42
N GLY A 554 -14.87 -3.60 -19.18
CA GLY A 554 -14.44 -2.23 -19.44
C GLY A 554 -15.63 -1.25 -19.45
N PRO A 555 -15.36 0.05 -19.66
CA PRO A 555 -16.40 1.08 -19.64
C PRO A 555 -17.34 0.97 -20.86
N HIS A 556 -18.58 1.44 -20.68
CA HIS A 556 -19.59 1.70 -21.71
C HIS A 556 -20.01 0.43 -22.47
N LEU A 557 -20.20 -0.67 -21.72
CA LEU A 557 -20.59 -1.99 -22.24
C LEU A 557 -22.05 -2.38 -21.95
N ALA A 558 -22.87 -1.49 -21.37
CA ALA A 558 -24.25 -1.80 -20.98
C ALA A 558 -25.10 -2.34 -22.14
N ASP A 559 -25.01 -1.74 -23.33
CA ASP A 559 -25.80 -2.10 -24.51
C ASP A 559 -25.03 -2.97 -25.53
N LYS A 560 -23.89 -3.56 -25.12
CA LYS A 560 -22.99 -4.31 -26.01
C LYS A 560 -22.88 -5.77 -25.61
N LYS A 561 -22.57 -6.62 -26.58
CA LYS A 561 -22.23 -8.01 -26.30
C LYS A 561 -20.93 -8.04 -25.50
N ARG A 562 -21.01 -8.57 -24.27
CA ARG A 562 -19.88 -8.67 -23.33
C ARG A 562 -19.49 -10.09 -22.96
N LYS A 563 -20.30 -11.09 -23.33
CA LYS A 563 -20.12 -12.49 -22.91
C LYS A 563 -20.15 -13.46 -24.08
N PHE A 564 -19.32 -14.47 -23.99
CA PHE A 564 -19.27 -15.61 -24.91
C PHE A 564 -18.99 -16.89 -24.13
N ALA A 565 -19.64 -17.99 -24.49
CA ALA A 565 -19.38 -19.31 -23.93
C ALA A 565 -19.20 -20.32 -25.06
N THR A 566 -18.17 -21.15 -24.96
CA THR A 566 -17.94 -22.27 -25.90
C THR A 566 -18.92 -23.41 -25.63
N LYS A 567 -19.00 -24.35 -26.57
CA LYS A 567 -19.68 -25.62 -26.31
C LYS A 567 -18.90 -26.42 -25.27
N SER A 568 -19.61 -27.09 -24.36
CA SER A 568 -18.99 -27.97 -23.38
C SER A 568 -18.44 -29.25 -24.04
N LYS A 569 -17.35 -29.77 -23.46
CA LYS A 569 -16.72 -31.02 -23.90
C LYS A 569 -16.87 -32.06 -22.80
N SER A 570 -17.37 -33.24 -23.13
CA SER A 570 -17.58 -34.29 -22.13
C SER A 570 -16.28 -34.99 -21.77
N ASN A 571 -16.02 -35.12 -20.48
CA ASN A 571 -14.96 -35.90 -19.85
C ASN A 571 -13.55 -35.65 -20.41
N SER A 572 -13.19 -34.37 -20.58
CA SER A 572 -11.94 -33.97 -21.21
C SER A 572 -11.19 -32.96 -20.36
N TRP A 573 -10.00 -33.31 -19.87
CA TRP A 573 -9.11 -32.39 -19.15
C TRP A 573 -8.17 -31.60 -20.06
N SER A 574 -8.20 -31.86 -21.36
CA SER A 574 -7.49 -31.06 -22.38
C SER A 574 -8.37 -30.79 -23.61
N PRO A 575 -9.52 -30.10 -23.43
CA PRO A 575 -10.51 -29.90 -24.48
C PRO A 575 -10.01 -28.94 -25.58
N LYS A 576 -10.34 -29.26 -26.84
CA LYS A 576 -10.15 -28.37 -28.00
C LYS A 576 -11.50 -27.76 -28.40
N TYR A 577 -11.55 -26.44 -28.49
CA TYR A 577 -12.77 -25.69 -28.81
C TYR A 577 -12.73 -25.18 -30.25
N ASN A 578 -11.70 -24.41 -30.61
CA ASN A 578 -11.59 -23.72 -31.90
C ASN A 578 -12.82 -22.84 -32.22
N GLU A 579 -13.37 -22.18 -31.21
CA GLU A 579 -14.52 -21.30 -31.36
C GLU A 579 -14.08 -19.84 -31.27
N SER A 580 -14.75 -18.94 -31.99
CA SER A 580 -14.37 -17.53 -32.08
C SER A 580 -15.56 -16.62 -31.84
N VAL A 581 -15.30 -15.48 -31.22
CA VAL A 581 -16.28 -14.44 -30.97
C VAL A 581 -15.68 -13.08 -31.32
N GLN A 582 -16.53 -12.19 -31.81
CA GLN A 582 -16.20 -10.80 -32.02
C GLN A 582 -16.92 -9.95 -30.97
N PHE A 583 -16.17 -9.10 -30.28
CA PHE A 583 -16.68 -8.02 -29.45
C PHE A 583 -16.47 -6.69 -30.16
N LEU A 584 -17.45 -5.79 -30.02
CA LEU A 584 -17.42 -4.44 -30.58
C LEU A 584 -17.25 -3.45 -29.43
N ILE A 585 -16.20 -2.64 -29.48
CA ILE A 585 -16.00 -1.51 -28.58
C ILE A 585 -16.21 -0.20 -29.37
N GLY A 586 -16.76 0.81 -28.69
CA GLY A 586 -17.14 2.07 -29.35
C GLY A 586 -15.91 2.90 -29.70
N SER A 587 -16.08 3.95 -30.51
CA SER A 587 -14.98 4.86 -30.87
C SER A 587 -14.56 5.82 -29.74
N GLU A 588 -15.31 5.88 -28.65
CA GLU A 588 -15.09 6.83 -27.54
C GLU A 588 -13.96 6.42 -26.58
N GLU A 589 -13.68 5.12 -26.46
CA GLU A 589 -12.77 4.60 -25.45
C GLU A 589 -11.62 3.81 -26.07
N SER A 590 -10.43 3.97 -25.50
CA SER A 590 -9.23 3.25 -25.94
C SER A 590 -9.32 1.77 -25.52
N PRO A 591 -8.84 0.81 -26.35
CA PRO A 591 -8.82 -0.60 -25.96
C PRO A 591 -7.92 -0.83 -24.73
N LYS A 592 -7.06 0.13 -24.37
CA LYS A 592 -6.23 0.08 -23.14
C LYS A 592 -7.06 0.08 -21.85
N SER A 593 -8.32 0.50 -21.89
CA SER A 593 -9.23 0.53 -20.73
C SER A 593 -10.03 -0.77 -20.55
N PHE A 594 -9.71 -1.82 -21.29
CA PHE A 594 -10.47 -3.08 -21.33
C PHE A 594 -9.59 -4.28 -21.02
N GLU A 595 -10.21 -5.32 -20.48
CA GLU A 595 -9.60 -6.62 -20.20
C GLU A 595 -10.55 -7.76 -20.60
N LEU A 596 -9.97 -8.92 -20.89
CA LEU A 596 -10.69 -10.17 -21.12
C LEU A 596 -10.60 -11.03 -19.87
N HIS A 597 -11.76 -11.34 -19.29
CA HIS A 597 -11.90 -12.22 -18.14
C HIS A 597 -12.34 -13.61 -18.61
N ILE A 598 -11.44 -14.58 -18.47
CA ILE A 598 -11.57 -15.91 -19.04
C ILE A 598 -11.77 -16.92 -17.92
N CYS A 599 -12.92 -17.57 -17.87
CA CYS A 599 -13.25 -18.59 -16.89
C CYS A 599 -13.40 -19.95 -17.58
N VAL A 600 -12.69 -20.97 -17.08
CA VAL A 600 -13.00 -22.37 -17.39
C VAL A 600 -13.97 -22.86 -16.33
N LYS A 601 -15.13 -23.37 -16.74
CA LYS A 601 -16.18 -23.85 -15.83
C LYS A 601 -16.61 -25.28 -16.14
N ASP A 602 -17.00 -26.01 -15.12
CA ASP A 602 -17.59 -27.35 -15.22
C ASP A 602 -19.11 -27.23 -15.26
N TYR A 603 -19.71 -27.63 -16.40
CA TYR A 603 -21.15 -27.55 -16.59
C TYR A 603 -21.89 -28.51 -15.65
N CYS A 604 -22.78 -27.96 -14.83
CA CYS A 604 -23.60 -28.76 -13.91
C CYS A 604 -25.07 -28.79 -14.35
N PHE A 605 -25.60 -29.99 -14.61
CA PHE A 605 -27.04 -30.12 -14.85
C PHE A 605 -27.83 -29.77 -13.58
N ALA A 606 -28.80 -28.87 -13.72
CA ALA A 606 -29.70 -28.42 -12.65
C ALA A 606 -29.01 -27.81 -11.41
N ARG A 607 -27.76 -27.33 -11.54
CA ARG A 607 -27.02 -26.59 -10.51
C ARG A 607 -26.20 -25.49 -11.17
N ASP A 608 -25.61 -24.62 -10.36
CA ASP A 608 -24.67 -23.61 -10.86
C ASP A 608 -23.40 -24.27 -11.42
N ASP A 609 -22.90 -23.71 -12.51
CA ASP A 609 -21.62 -24.10 -13.10
C ASP A 609 -20.48 -23.78 -12.12
N ARG A 610 -19.52 -24.70 -12.01
CA ARG A 610 -18.43 -24.56 -11.04
C ARG A 610 -17.18 -24.00 -11.70
N LEU A 611 -16.59 -22.96 -11.12
CA LEU A 611 -15.31 -22.42 -11.60
C LEU A 611 -14.21 -23.46 -11.43
N VAL A 612 -13.55 -23.80 -12.54
CA VAL A 612 -12.37 -24.69 -12.57
C VAL A 612 -11.09 -23.86 -12.40
N GLY A 613 -11.02 -22.73 -13.11
CA GLY A 613 -9.95 -21.75 -13.02
C GLY A 613 -10.23 -20.50 -13.85
N VAL A 614 -9.49 -19.42 -13.55
CA VAL A 614 -9.67 -18.10 -14.15
C VAL A 614 -8.33 -17.55 -14.66
N ALA A 615 -8.36 -16.83 -15.79
CA ALA A 615 -7.27 -16.04 -16.30
C ALA A 615 -7.78 -14.65 -16.74
N VAL A 616 -6.94 -13.63 -16.62
CA VAL A 616 -7.23 -12.27 -17.08
C VAL A 616 -6.19 -11.88 -18.11
N LEU A 617 -6.61 -11.23 -19.20
CA LEU A 617 -5.74 -10.72 -20.24
C LEU A 617 -6.07 -9.26 -20.49
N GLN A 618 -5.15 -8.36 -20.17
CA GLN A 618 -5.38 -6.92 -20.37
C GLN A 618 -5.12 -6.55 -21.82
N LEU A 619 -6.07 -5.82 -22.43
CA LEU A 619 -5.92 -5.48 -23.85
C LEU A 619 -4.81 -4.46 -24.08
N ARG A 620 -4.46 -3.65 -23.06
CA ARG A 620 -3.39 -2.65 -23.13
C ARG A 620 -2.04 -3.22 -23.57
N ASP A 621 -1.77 -4.48 -23.22
CA ASP A 621 -0.53 -5.18 -23.53
C ASP A 621 -0.49 -5.72 -24.98
N ILE A 622 -1.66 -5.74 -25.64
CA ILE A 622 -1.85 -6.26 -27.00
C ILE A 622 -2.04 -5.11 -28.02
N VAL A 623 -2.57 -3.95 -27.58
CA VAL A 623 -2.91 -2.82 -28.48
C VAL A 623 -1.77 -2.46 -29.43
N ASP A 624 -0.52 -2.44 -28.94
CA ASP A 624 0.62 -2.02 -29.74
C ASP A 624 1.09 -3.11 -30.74
N GLN A 625 0.77 -4.38 -30.49
CA GLN A 625 1.10 -5.52 -31.37
C GLN A 625 -0.03 -5.82 -32.37
N GLY A 626 -1.27 -5.42 -32.06
CA GLY A 626 -2.46 -5.63 -32.89
C GLY A 626 -3.03 -7.05 -32.86
N SER A 627 -2.22 -8.07 -32.57
CA SER A 627 -2.67 -9.46 -32.39
C SER A 627 -1.77 -10.21 -31.41
N CYS A 628 -2.34 -11.14 -30.65
CA CYS A 628 -1.62 -12.01 -29.71
C CYS A 628 -2.17 -13.43 -29.74
N ALA A 629 -1.30 -14.44 -29.73
CA ALA A 629 -1.67 -15.84 -29.52
C ALA A 629 -0.82 -16.40 -28.37
N THR A 630 -1.45 -16.75 -27.26
CA THR A 630 -0.74 -17.09 -26.02
C THR A 630 -1.43 -18.21 -25.23
N TRP A 631 -0.65 -18.83 -24.35
CA TRP A 631 -1.14 -19.74 -23.29
C TRP A 631 -1.20 -18.96 -21.98
N LEU A 632 -2.36 -18.97 -21.33
CA LEU A 632 -2.59 -18.32 -20.05
C LEU A 632 -2.73 -19.37 -18.96
N SER A 633 -1.98 -19.20 -17.88
CA SER A 633 -2.12 -20.01 -16.67
C SER A 633 -3.44 -19.70 -15.98
N LEU A 634 -4.18 -20.73 -15.58
CA LEU A 634 -5.42 -20.60 -14.84
C LEU A 634 -5.13 -20.58 -13.34
N GLY A 635 -5.58 -19.52 -12.65
CA GLY A 635 -5.56 -19.41 -11.20
C GLY A 635 -6.86 -19.94 -10.56
N LYS A 636 -6.86 -20.10 -9.23
CA LYS A 636 -8.06 -20.46 -8.45
C LYS A 636 -9.01 -19.26 -8.22
N ARG A 637 -8.48 -18.04 -8.28
CA ARG A 637 -9.18 -16.76 -8.08
C ARG A 637 -8.44 -15.64 -8.83
N CYS A 638 -9.10 -14.50 -9.00
CA CYS A 638 -8.43 -13.27 -9.44
C CYS A 638 -7.71 -12.61 -8.26
N HIS A 639 -6.47 -12.16 -8.47
CA HIS A 639 -5.77 -11.30 -7.51
C HIS A 639 -5.98 -9.83 -7.91
N MET A 640 -6.05 -8.95 -6.91
CA MET A 640 -6.33 -7.52 -7.07
C MET A 640 -5.54 -6.75 -6.00
N ASP A 641 -5.08 -5.54 -6.33
CA ASP A 641 -4.46 -4.63 -5.36
C ASP A 641 -5.51 -3.89 -4.50
N GLU A 642 -5.06 -3.07 -3.54
CA GLU A 642 -5.93 -2.31 -2.63
C GLU A 642 -6.94 -1.39 -3.36
N THR A 643 -6.53 -0.80 -4.48
CA THR A 643 -7.41 0.03 -5.32
C THR A 643 -8.48 -0.84 -5.95
N GLY A 644 -8.08 -2.00 -6.47
CA GLY A 644 -8.97 -3.00 -7.05
C GLY A 644 -10.03 -3.48 -6.06
N TRP A 645 -9.62 -3.79 -4.83
CA TRP A 645 -10.53 -4.15 -3.74
C TRP A 645 -11.50 -3.02 -3.40
N THR A 646 -11.03 -1.78 -3.34
CA THR A 646 -11.86 -0.61 -3.04
C THR A 646 -12.92 -0.40 -4.13
N VAL A 647 -12.56 -0.49 -5.41
CA VAL A 647 -13.50 -0.41 -6.53
C VAL A 647 -14.53 -1.54 -6.46
N LEU A 648 -14.08 -2.78 -6.27
CA LEU A 648 -14.97 -3.95 -6.17
C LEU A 648 -16.00 -3.78 -5.05
N ARG A 649 -15.54 -3.25 -3.92
CA ARG A 649 -16.36 -3.01 -2.74
C ARG A 649 -17.43 -1.96 -3.00
N ILE A 650 -17.09 -0.83 -3.62
CA ILE A 650 -18.06 0.22 -3.98
C ILE A 650 -19.07 -0.30 -5.01
N LEU A 651 -18.60 -1.03 -6.04
CA LEU A 651 -19.49 -1.62 -7.06
C LEU A 651 -20.42 -2.69 -6.47
N SER A 652 -19.99 -3.44 -5.44
CA SER A 652 -20.82 -4.45 -4.77
C SER A 652 -22.07 -3.87 -4.08
N GLN A 653 -22.08 -2.56 -3.84
CA GLN A 653 -23.21 -1.85 -3.25
C GLN A 653 -24.22 -1.36 -4.29
N ARG A 654 -23.88 -1.39 -5.58
CA ARG A 654 -24.77 -0.94 -6.66
C ARG A 654 -25.72 -2.04 -7.10
N THR A 655 -26.61 -2.44 -6.19
CA THR A 655 -27.56 -3.55 -6.40
C THR A 655 -28.62 -3.29 -7.48
N ASN A 656 -28.71 -2.08 -8.03
CA ASN A 656 -29.60 -1.76 -9.15
C ASN A 656 -28.87 -1.69 -10.50
N ASP A 657 -27.54 -1.84 -10.50
CA ASP A 657 -26.71 -1.76 -11.70
C ASP A 657 -26.25 -3.17 -12.10
N GLU A 658 -26.80 -3.68 -13.20
CA GLU A 658 -26.47 -5.02 -13.72
C GLU A 658 -25.02 -5.14 -14.21
N VAL A 659 -24.40 -4.04 -14.67
CA VAL A 659 -22.98 -4.04 -15.07
C VAL A 659 -22.11 -4.20 -13.81
N ALA A 660 -22.43 -3.45 -12.76
CA ALA A 660 -21.72 -3.54 -11.48
C ALA A 660 -21.86 -4.93 -10.85
N LYS A 661 -23.07 -5.51 -10.84
CA LYS A 661 -23.31 -6.88 -10.34
C LYS A 661 -22.48 -7.91 -11.07
N GLU A 662 -22.49 -7.86 -12.40
CA GLU A 662 -21.72 -8.82 -13.21
C GLU A 662 -20.22 -8.67 -12.97
N PHE A 663 -19.71 -7.44 -12.95
CA PHE A 663 -18.31 -7.17 -12.62
C PHE A 663 -17.92 -7.75 -11.25
N VAL A 664 -18.73 -7.48 -10.22
CA VAL A 664 -18.49 -7.98 -8.86
C VAL A 664 -18.52 -9.49 -8.82
N LYS A 665 -19.50 -10.11 -9.49
CA LYS A 665 -19.62 -11.57 -9.58
C LYS A 665 -18.38 -12.18 -10.22
N LEU A 666 -17.92 -11.64 -11.35
CA LEU A 666 -16.76 -12.17 -12.07
C LEU A 666 -15.47 -12.07 -11.23
N LYS A 667 -15.24 -10.91 -10.60
CA LYS A 667 -14.02 -10.65 -9.84
C LYS A 667 -14.00 -11.30 -8.46
N SER A 668 -15.15 -11.63 -7.88
CA SER A 668 -15.27 -12.36 -6.61
C SER A 668 -15.45 -13.87 -6.76
N GLU A 669 -15.50 -14.39 -7.99
CA GLU A 669 -15.66 -15.83 -8.23
C GLU A 669 -14.39 -16.58 -7.80
N VAL A 670 -14.56 -17.58 -6.93
CA VAL A 670 -13.46 -18.42 -6.42
C VAL A 670 -13.76 -19.87 -6.75
N ARG A 671 -12.71 -20.59 -7.13
CA ARG A 671 -12.76 -22.03 -7.35
C ARG A 671 -13.16 -22.74 -6.05
N GLY A 672 -14.34 -23.36 -6.02
CA GLY A 672 -14.79 -24.15 -4.88
C GLY A 672 -13.94 -25.40 -4.68
N GLU A 673 -13.50 -25.66 -3.45
CA GLU A 673 -12.87 -26.94 -3.09
C GLU A 673 -13.94 -28.03 -2.93
N PRO A 674 -13.70 -29.26 -3.39
CA PRO A 674 -14.63 -30.35 -3.14
C PRO A 674 -14.75 -30.59 -1.62
N PRO A 675 -15.93 -30.94 -1.11
CA PRO A 675 -16.07 -31.31 0.29
C PRO A 675 -15.13 -32.49 0.59
N ILE A 676 -14.24 -32.30 1.56
CA ILE A 676 -13.41 -33.37 2.12
C ILE A 676 -14.40 -34.39 2.68
N THR A 677 -14.48 -35.55 2.03
CA THR A 677 -15.18 -36.70 2.57
C THR A 677 -14.33 -37.19 3.75
N GLN A 678 -14.80 -36.96 4.98
CA GLN A 678 -14.27 -37.61 6.17
C GLN A 678 -14.67 -39.09 6.18
#